data_AF-A0A6J6M6M1-F1
#
_entry.id   AF-A0A6J6M6M1-F1
#
_cell.length_a   1.000
_cell.length_b   1.000
_cell.length_c   1.000
_cell.angle_alpha   90.00
_cell.angle_beta   90.00
_cell.angle_gamma   90.00
#
_symmetry.space_group_name_H-M   'P 1'
#
loop_
_entity.id
_entity.type
_entity.pdbx_description
1 polymer ?
#
loop_
_entity_poly.entity_id
_entity_poly.type
_entity_poly.pdbx_seq_one_letter_code
_entity_poly.pdbx_strand_id
1 'polypeptide(L)'
;MFNPETVFRLQHATRSGRYDIFKEYTKSVDDQSRVLATLRGLFEFAEAKNPISIDEVEPVSEIIKRFSTGAMSYGSISAEAHETLAIAMNRIGGKSNTGEGGEDSERYQKMPNGDSKRSAIKQVASARFGVTSDYLVNADDLQIKMAQGAKPGEGGQLPAHKVYPWIAKTRYSTPGVGLISPPPHHDIYSIEDLKQLIHDLKNSNPIARIHVKLVAEVGVGTVAAGVAKAKADVVLISGHDGGTGASPLTSLKHAGAPWELGLAETQQTLMLNGLRDRIVVQTDGQMKTGRDVIIAALLGAEEFGFATAPLVVSGCVMMRVCHLDTCPVGIATQNPELRKKFSGKPEFVTNFFEFIATEVREYLAQLGFRTLQDAVGRVEMLNAKLAVDHWKARGLDISPILAVPQNPYNQTPHHSTQQDHGLSGALDNELIVDCKNALENSQPVTIEYSINNTNRTVGTMLGYEVTKRFGEIGLPDATISIRFTGSAGQSFGAFIPKGIELRLEGDSNDYLGKGLSGGRIILHPDKRAKFVAHENVIAGNVIGYGATSGEIFVSGVVGERFCVRNSGATAVVEGVGDHGCEYMTGGRVVVLGATGRNFAAGMSGGIAYVYDTDEEFQSRVNTELVDVVGLDETDLTWLEQIIRRHHELTNSVRAGDVLANWQVAKTKMRKVLPRDYARVIAEIEKAKLEKVKVTANG
;
A
#
# COMPACT_ATOMS: atom_id res chain seq x y z
N MET A 1 5.00 26.30 10.02
CA MET A 1 6.02 25.49 10.72
C MET A 1 7.34 25.32 9.96
N PHE A 2 7.42 25.43 8.62
CA PHE A 2 8.70 25.69 7.95
C PHE A 2 8.68 27.12 7.40
N ASN A 3 9.79 27.82 7.55
CA ASN A 3 10.02 29.15 7.00
C ASN A 3 11.40 29.17 6.29
N PRO A 4 11.75 30.22 5.53
CA PRO A 4 13.01 30.25 4.78
C PRO A 4 14.26 30.06 5.65
N GLU A 5 14.27 30.61 6.87
CA GLU A 5 15.40 30.53 7.79
C GLU A 5 15.63 29.11 8.33
N THR A 6 14.56 28.44 8.79
CA THR A 6 14.62 27.04 9.25
C THR A 6 14.98 26.08 8.12
N VAL A 7 14.48 26.34 6.90
CA VAL A 7 14.88 25.58 5.70
C VAL A 7 16.37 25.73 5.41
N PHE A 8 16.87 26.97 5.42
CA PHE A 8 18.28 27.26 5.20
C PHE A 8 19.18 26.61 6.25
N ARG A 9 18.90 26.82 7.55
CA ARG A 9 19.69 26.25 8.64
C ARG A 9 19.74 24.72 8.56
N LEU A 10 18.59 24.07 8.35
CA LEU A 10 18.52 22.62 8.23
C LEU A 10 19.39 22.11 7.07
N GLN A 11 19.23 22.68 5.87
CA GLN A 11 20.03 22.30 4.71
C GLN A 11 21.53 22.55 4.92
N HIS A 12 21.88 23.69 5.53
CA HIS A 12 23.27 24.05 5.77
C HIS A 12 23.92 23.12 6.80
N ALA A 13 23.25 22.86 7.92
CA ALA A 13 23.72 21.94 8.97
C ALA A 13 24.00 20.55 8.42
N THR A 14 23.06 19.96 7.68
CA THR A 14 23.21 18.59 7.16
C THR A 14 24.20 18.48 6.01
N ARG A 15 24.37 19.53 5.19
CA ARG A 15 25.38 19.55 4.12
C ARG A 15 26.80 19.73 4.65
N SER A 16 26.96 20.53 5.70
CA SER A 16 28.26 20.84 6.30
C SER A 16 28.66 19.89 7.43
N GLY A 17 27.76 19.00 7.87
CA GLY A 17 28.01 18.11 9.01
C GLY A 17 28.10 18.86 10.35
N ARG A 18 27.37 19.97 10.49
CA ARG A 18 27.46 20.89 11.65
C ARG A 18 26.28 20.75 12.59
N TYR A 19 26.46 19.99 13.67
CA TYR A 19 25.44 19.74 14.69
C TYR A 19 25.06 21.00 15.48
N ASP A 20 25.99 21.91 15.71
CA ASP A 20 25.72 23.19 16.37
C ASP A 20 24.70 24.05 15.60
N ILE A 21 24.82 24.11 14.27
CA ILE A 21 23.84 24.80 13.41
C ILE A 21 22.51 24.05 13.41
N PHE A 22 22.54 22.71 13.53
CA PHE A 22 21.33 21.91 13.69
C PHE A 22 20.59 22.26 15.00
N LYS A 23 21.29 22.46 16.12
CA LYS A 23 20.68 22.91 17.38
C LYS A 23 20.03 24.30 17.26
N GLU A 24 20.61 25.22 16.50
CA GLU A 24 19.95 26.50 16.20
C GLU A 24 18.66 26.30 15.39
N TYR A 25 18.68 25.37 14.43
CA TYR A 25 17.49 24.97 13.67
C TYR A 25 16.40 24.40 14.59
N THR A 26 16.72 23.41 15.43
CA THR A 26 15.71 22.75 16.29
C THR A 26 15.13 23.72 17.30
N LYS A 27 15.98 24.56 17.92
CA LYS A 27 15.53 25.67 18.78
C LYS A 27 14.53 26.59 18.06
N SER A 28 14.84 27.00 16.83
CA SER A 28 13.96 27.88 16.03
C SER A 28 12.61 27.22 15.71
N VAL A 29 12.61 25.91 15.45
CA VAL A 29 11.39 25.13 15.21
C VAL A 29 10.56 24.99 16.48
N ASP A 30 11.20 24.67 17.60
CA ASP A 30 10.52 24.48 18.89
C ASP A 30 9.92 25.80 19.40
N ASP A 31 10.65 26.91 19.31
CA ASP A 31 10.16 28.24 19.68
C ASP A 31 8.97 28.67 18.79
N GLN A 32 9.02 28.37 17.49
CA GLN A 32 7.88 28.62 16.60
C GLN A 32 6.66 27.76 16.97
N SER A 33 6.86 26.49 17.32
CA SER A 33 5.77 25.62 17.78
C SER A 33 5.10 26.16 19.04
N ARG A 34 5.88 26.71 19.98
CA ARG A 34 5.36 27.39 21.18
C ARG A 34 4.54 28.62 20.82
N VAL A 35 5.04 29.47 19.92
CA VAL A 35 4.32 30.69 19.47
C VAL A 35 3.02 30.36 18.75
N LEU A 36 3.01 29.29 17.94
CA LEU A 36 1.82 28.81 17.24
C LEU A 36 0.85 28.04 18.15
N ALA A 37 1.23 27.81 19.42
CA ALA A 37 0.45 27.07 20.41
C ALA A 37 0.00 25.69 19.91
N THR A 38 0.89 24.95 19.23
CA THR A 38 0.65 23.53 18.94
C THR A 38 0.66 22.74 20.24
N LEU A 39 -0.05 21.60 20.32
CA LEU A 39 -0.13 20.80 21.56
C LEU A 39 1.27 20.46 22.10
N ARG A 40 2.13 19.84 21.28
CA ARG A 40 3.52 19.57 21.66
C ARG A 40 4.39 20.80 21.91
N GLY A 41 4.06 21.95 21.30
CA GLY A 41 4.74 23.22 21.54
C GLY A 41 4.47 23.80 22.93
N LEU A 42 3.38 23.37 23.57
CA LEU A 42 2.96 23.80 24.89
C LEU A 42 3.28 22.77 26.00
N PHE A 43 3.75 21.57 25.65
CA PHE A 43 4.25 20.62 26.63
C PHE A 43 5.64 21.03 27.12
N GLU A 44 5.90 20.79 28.40
CA GLU A 44 7.21 20.92 29.00
C GLU A 44 7.65 19.56 29.53
N PHE A 45 8.96 19.35 29.64
CA PHE A 45 9.48 18.16 30.30
C PHE A 45 9.52 18.38 31.80
N ALA A 46 9.06 17.38 32.55
CA ALA A 46 9.23 17.37 34.00
C ALA A 46 10.72 17.29 34.35
N GLU A 47 11.10 17.86 35.51
CA GLU A 47 12.46 17.70 36.02
C GLU A 47 12.71 16.25 36.41
N ALA A 48 13.75 15.65 35.85
CA ALA A 48 14.18 14.32 36.25
C ALA A 48 14.77 14.34 37.65
N LYS A 49 14.42 13.33 38.46
CA LYS A 49 15.01 13.19 39.80
C LYS A 49 16.50 12.86 39.75
N ASN A 50 16.95 12.13 38.73
CA ASN A 50 18.34 11.72 38.53
C ASN A 50 18.71 11.74 37.03
N PRO A 51 19.13 12.89 36.47
CA PRO A 51 19.75 12.94 35.15
C PRO A 51 20.99 12.04 35.11
N ILE A 52 21.29 11.46 33.95
CA ILE A 52 22.44 10.56 33.76
C ILE A 52 23.45 11.14 32.77
N SER A 53 24.66 10.57 32.73
CA SER A 53 25.62 10.94 31.67
C SER A 53 25.09 10.51 30.31
N ILE A 54 25.33 11.32 29.28
CA ILE A 54 25.01 10.94 27.89
C ILE A 54 25.75 9.66 27.47
N ASP A 55 26.89 9.34 28.08
CA ASP A 55 27.66 8.13 27.81
C ASP A 55 26.96 6.85 28.29
N GLU A 56 26.00 6.95 29.22
CA GLU A 56 25.15 5.83 29.66
C GLU A 56 23.96 5.59 28.72
N VAL A 57 23.66 6.54 27.84
CA VAL A 57 22.53 6.44 26.91
C VAL A 57 22.94 5.61 25.69
N GLU A 58 22.02 4.73 25.25
CA GLU A 58 22.19 3.90 24.06
C GLU A 58 22.74 4.69 22.86
N PRO A 59 23.56 4.04 22.00
CA PRO A 59 24.23 4.74 20.92
C PRO A 59 23.25 5.16 19.82
N VAL A 60 23.66 6.16 19.03
CA VAL A 60 22.89 6.68 17.87
C VAL A 60 22.41 5.56 16.94
N SER A 61 23.24 4.53 16.74
CA SER A 61 22.93 3.38 15.86
C SER A 61 21.71 2.57 16.30
N GLU A 62 21.39 2.53 17.59
CA GLU A 62 20.20 1.81 18.08
C GLU A 62 18.93 2.67 17.96
N ILE A 63 19.04 3.98 18.22
CA ILE A 63 17.93 4.93 18.06
C ILE A 63 17.49 5.02 16.60
N ILE A 64 18.42 5.09 15.66
CA ILE A 64 18.11 5.24 14.22
C ILE A 64 17.29 4.07 13.67
N LYS A 65 17.41 2.86 14.21
CA LYS A 65 16.61 1.70 13.79
C LYS A 65 15.10 1.93 13.97
N ARG A 66 14.73 2.84 14.87
CA ARG A 66 13.35 3.26 15.14
C ARG A 66 12.87 4.38 14.21
N PHE A 67 13.73 4.88 13.32
CA PHE A 67 13.41 5.96 12.39
C PHE A 67 13.09 5.42 11.00
N SER A 68 12.08 6.02 10.40
CA SER A 68 11.71 5.76 9.02
C SER A 68 11.48 7.04 8.24
N THR A 69 11.81 7.03 6.95
CA THR A 69 11.29 8.07 6.04
C THR A 69 9.84 7.77 5.73
N GLY A 70 8.97 8.79 5.78
CA GLY A 70 7.54 8.62 5.53
C GLY A 70 7.22 8.11 4.12
N ALA A 71 6.04 7.49 3.99
CA ALA A 71 5.53 6.93 2.75
C ALA A 71 5.29 8.01 1.68
N MET A 72 6.18 8.12 0.70
CA MET A 72 6.12 9.15 -0.35
C MET A 72 6.28 8.48 -1.72
N SER A 73 5.22 8.48 -2.52
CA SER A 73 5.19 7.67 -3.73
C SER A 73 6.19 8.11 -4.81
N TYR A 74 6.83 7.14 -5.45
CA TYR A 74 7.41 7.35 -6.76
C TYR A 74 6.32 7.81 -7.74
N GLY A 75 6.57 8.93 -8.42
CA GLY A 75 5.57 9.70 -9.15
C GLY A 75 5.25 11.02 -8.46
N SER A 76 4.95 11.00 -7.16
CA SER A 76 4.84 12.24 -6.37
C SER A 76 6.22 12.90 -6.24
N ILE A 77 7.23 12.11 -5.88
CA ILE A 77 8.64 12.49 -5.91
C ILE A 77 9.40 11.79 -7.03
N SER A 78 10.52 12.38 -7.44
CA SER A 78 11.43 11.89 -8.46
C SER A 78 12.14 10.62 -8.01
N ALA A 79 12.67 9.85 -8.97
CA ALA A 79 13.46 8.66 -8.66
C ALA A 79 14.69 9.03 -7.83
N GLU A 80 15.33 10.15 -8.17
CA GLU A 80 16.54 10.63 -7.50
C GLU A 80 16.28 10.90 -6.01
N ALA A 81 15.18 11.58 -5.67
CA ALA A 81 14.79 11.83 -4.29
C ALA A 81 14.42 10.52 -3.57
N HIS A 82 13.62 9.67 -4.21
CA HIS A 82 13.14 8.43 -3.62
C HIS A 82 14.28 7.43 -3.33
N GLU A 83 15.20 7.25 -4.27
CA GLU A 83 16.36 6.37 -4.13
C GLU A 83 17.38 6.92 -3.15
N THR A 84 17.58 8.25 -3.12
CA THR A 84 18.47 8.90 -2.14
C THR A 84 18.04 8.60 -0.70
N LEU A 85 16.73 8.68 -0.43
CA LEU A 85 16.18 8.33 0.88
C LEU A 85 16.39 6.84 1.20
N ALA A 86 16.12 5.94 0.25
CA ALA A 86 16.31 4.52 0.46
C ALA A 86 17.78 4.15 0.76
N ILE A 87 18.72 4.67 -0.03
CA ILE A 87 20.16 4.45 0.17
C ILE A 87 20.58 4.96 1.55
N ALA A 88 20.18 6.18 1.92
CA ALA A 88 20.54 6.76 3.21
C ALA A 88 20.05 5.91 4.38
N MET A 89 18.77 5.51 4.37
CA MET A 89 18.18 4.72 5.45
C MET A 89 18.81 3.33 5.55
N ASN A 90 19.05 2.67 4.41
CA ASN A 90 19.69 1.36 4.38
C ASN A 90 21.13 1.40 4.92
N ARG A 91 21.89 2.48 4.68
CA ARG A 91 23.25 2.64 5.22
C ARG A 91 23.28 2.73 6.75
N ILE A 92 22.29 3.38 7.34
CA ILE A 92 22.25 3.68 8.78
C ILE A 92 21.38 2.69 9.59
N GLY A 93 20.83 1.67 8.94
CA GLY A 93 19.96 0.66 9.57
C GLY A 93 18.56 1.16 9.95
N GLY A 94 18.15 2.34 9.46
CA GLY A 94 16.77 2.80 9.52
C GLY A 94 15.96 2.28 8.34
N LYS A 95 14.74 2.80 8.14
CA LYS A 95 13.83 2.29 7.09
C LYS A 95 13.35 3.37 6.13
N SER A 96 13.23 3.05 4.85
CA SER A 96 12.49 3.88 3.89
C SER A 96 11.21 3.20 3.44
N ASN A 97 10.27 3.99 2.92
CA ASN A 97 8.93 3.53 2.53
C ASN A 97 8.61 3.93 1.09
N THR A 98 8.11 2.99 0.29
CA THR A 98 7.77 3.19 -1.13
C THR A 98 6.65 4.20 -1.38
N GLY A 99 5.78 4.41 -0.40
CA GLY A 99 4.46 4.97 -0.65
C GLY A 99 3.63 4.14 -1.63
N GLU A 100 2.54 4.72 -2.08
CA GLU A 100 1.52 4.08 -2.93
C GLU A 100 1.92 3.94 -4.42
N GLY A 101 3.19 4.15 -4.77
CA GLY A 101 3.63 4.30 -6.17
C GLY A 101 4.15 3.04 -6.85
N GLY A 102 4.27 1.93 -6.13
CA GLY A 102 5.08 0.78 -6.52
C GLY A 102 6.58 1.05 -6.37
N GLU A 103 7.40 0.05 -6.69
CA GLU A 103 8.86 0.14 -6.73
C GLU A 103 9.39 -0.68 -7.90
N ASP A 104 10.31 -0.13 -8.69
CA ASP A 104 10.91 -0.85 -9.83
C ASP A 104 11.79 -2.01 -9.32
N SER A 105 11.64 -3.21 -9.91
CA SER A 105 12.32 -4.44 -9.50
C SER A 105 13.85 -4.36 -9.63
N GLU A 106 14.37 -3.48 -10.48
CA GLU A 106 15.81 -3.20 -10.57
C GLU A 106 16.41 -2.74 -9.23
N ARG A 107 15.60 -2.10 -8.36
CA ARG A 107 16.05 -1.59 -7.05
C ARG A 107 16.30 -2.70 -6.02
N TYR A 108 15.85 -3.92 -6.28
CA TYR A 108 16.01 -5.05 -5.36
C TYR A 108 17.43 -5.59 -5.38
N GLN A 109 18.17 -5.35 -6.46
CA GLN A 109 19.57 -5.71 -6.57
C GLN A 109 20.45 -4.68 -5.85
N LYS A 110 21.48 -5.18 -5.15
CA LYS A 110 22.50 -4.31 -4.56
C LYS A 110 23.34 -3.67 -5.67
N MET A 111 23.70 -2.42 -5.45
CA MET A 111 24.60 -1.68 -6.32
C MET A 111 26.04 -2.21 -6.19
N PRO A 112 26.90 -2.00 -7.21
CA PRO A 112 28.31 -2.45 -7.16
C PRO A 112 29.11 -1.90 -5.97
N ASN A 113 28.72 -0.73 -5.43
CA ASN A 113 29.35 -0.11 -4.26
C ASN A 113 28.81 -0.63 -2.91
N GLY A 114 27.89 -1.59 -2.92
CA GLY A 114 27.26 -2.17 -1.72
C GLY A 114 25.97 -1.48 -1.28
N ASP A 115 25.63 -0.31 -1.83
CA ASP A 115 24.38 0.38 -1.50
C ASP A 115 23.15 -0.40 -1.99
N SER A 116 22.02 -0.19 -1.33
CA SER A 116 20.73 -0.71 -1.78
C SER A 116 19.74 0.42 -1.99
N LYS A 117 19.06 0.39 -3.13
CA LYS A 117 17.94 1.29 -3.46
C LYS A 117 16.60 0.73 -3.01
N ARG A 118 16.54 -0.51 -2.52
CA ARG A 118 15.30 -1.17 -2.08
C ARG A 118 14.73 -0.44 -0.88
N SER A 119 13.43 -0.14 -0.90
CA SER A 119 12.76 0.35 0.31
C SER A 119 12.40 -0.82 1.22
N ALA A 120 12.75 -0.70 2.51
CA ALA A 120 12.45 -1.71 3.53
C ALA A 120 10.93 -1.86 3.76
N ILE A 121 10.19 -0.75 3.72
CA ILE A 121 8.74 -0.73 3.90
C ILE A 121 8.06 -0.60 2.54
N LYS A 122 7.15 -1.52 2.24
CA LYS A 122 6.37 -1.56 1.00
C LYS A 122 4.91 -1.29 1.33
N GLN A 123 4.34 -0.24 0.76
CA GLN A 123 2.96 0.14 1.03
C GLN A 123 1.98 -0.63 0.15
N VAL A 124 0.86 -1.05 0.74
CA VAL A 124 -0.32 -1.63 0.09
C VAL A 124 -1.48 -0.67 0.32
N ALA A 125 -1.85 0.07 -0.72
CA ALA A 125 -2.91 1.09 -0.69
C ALA A 125 -4.07 0.70 -1.61
N SER A 126 -5.21 1.40 -1.52
CA SER A 126 -6.47 1.08 -2.21
C SER A 126 -6.38 0.88 -3.72
N ALA A 127 -5.46 1.53 -4.43
CA ALA A 127 -5.31 1.31 -5.88
C ALA A 127 -4.44 0.11 -6.26
N ARG A 128 -3.72 -0.51 -5.30
CA ARG A 128 -2.77 -1.61 -5.52
C ARG A 128 -1.72 -1.35 -6.60
N PHE A 129 -1.34 -0.09 -6.82
CA PHE A 129 -0.30 0.25 -7.80
C PHE A 129 1.03 -0.43 -7.45
N GLY A 130 1.56 -1.18 -8.42
CA GLY A 130 2.83 -1.89 -8.29
C GLY A 130 2.83 -3.03 -7.25
N VAL A 131 1.66 -3.43 -6.73
CA VAL A 131 1.56 -4.52 -5.76
C VAL A 131 1.52 -5.86 -6.52
N THR A 132 2.69 -6.46 -6.68
CA THR A 132 2.92 -7.79 -7.26
C THR A 132 3.49 -8.75 -6.19
N SER A 133 3.53 -10.05 -6.47
CA SER A 133 4.26 -11.02 -5.63
C SER A 133 5.71 -10.59 -5.40
N ASP A 134 6.42 -10.16 -6.46
CA ASP A 134 7.83 -9.75 -6.39
C ASP A 134 8.02 -8.50 -5.52
N TYR A 135 7.08 -7.56 -5.58
CA TYR A 135 7.04 -6.39 -4.70
C TYR A 135 6.86 -6.78 -3.23
N LEU A 136 5.94 -7.70 -2.94
CA LEU A 136 5.61 -8.12 -1.57
C LEU A 136 6.75 -8.94 -0.93
N VAL A 137 7.41 -9.81 -1.68
CA VAL A 137 8.55 -10.62 -1.22
C VAL A 137 9.76 -9.75 -0.86
N ASN A 138 9.96 -8.63 -1.57
CA ASN A 138 11.08 -7.71 -1.36
C ASN A 138 10.82 -6.65 -0.28
N ALA A 139 10.10 -7.02 0.78
CA ALA A 139 9.73 -6.16 1.91
C ALA A 139 10.26 -6.72 3.24
N ASP A 140 10.69 -5.82 4.14
CA ASP A 140 10.87 -6.15 5.56
C ASP A 140 9.58 -5.84 6.34
N ASP A 141 8.88 -4.77 5.96
CA ASP A 141 7.57 -4.39 6.48
C ASP A 141 6.57 -4.14 5.33
N LEU A 142 5.34 -4.66 5.45
CA LEU A 142 4.23 -4.41 4.55
C LEU A 142 3.23 -3.47 5.22
N GLN A 143 3.00 -2.28 4.64
CA GLN A 143 2.13 -1.26 5.24
C GLN A 143 0.80 -1.13 4.53
N ILE A 144 -0.28 -1.57 5.18
CA ILE A 144 -1.66 -1.29 4.79
C ILE A 144 -1.94 0.20 5.07
N LYS A 145 -2.21 0.96 4.00
CA LYS A 145 -2.51 2.39 4.09
C LYS A 145 -4.01 2.62 4.14
N MET A 146 -4.59 2.63 5.34
CA MET A 146 -6.00 3.00 5.49
C MET A 146 -6.23 4.47 5.15
N ALA A 147 -5.35 5.35 5.63
CA ALA A 147 -5.48 6.79 5.44
C ALA A 147 -4.13 7.52 5.52
N GLN A 148 -4.16 8.83 5.23
CA GLN A 148 -3.04 9.74 5.48
C GLN A 148 -3.54 11.08 6.03
N GLY A 149 -2.77 11.72 6.90
CA GLY A 149 -3.22 12.93 7.62
C GLY A 149 -3.66 14.08 6.72
N ALA A 150 -3.04 14.23 5.55
CA ALA A 150 -3.38 15.31 4.60
C ALA A 150 -4.77 15.18 3.95
N LYS A 151 -5.31 13.96 3.89
CA LYS A 151 -6.60 13.64 3.26
C LYS A 151 -7.13 12.29 3.77
N PRO A 152 -7.65 12.23 5.00
CA PRO A 152 -7.96 10.96 5.66
C PRO A 152 -9.09 10.19 4.98
N GLY A 153 -10.13 10.88 4.51
CA GLY A 153 -11.31 10.27 3.88
C GLY A 153 -11.21 10.02 2.38
N GLU A 154 -10.00 10.10 1.79
CA GLU A 154 -9.80 10.06 0.33
C GLU A 154 -8.63 9.18 -0.09
N GLY A 155 -8.61 8.84 -1.38
CA GLY A 155 -7.53 8.09 -2.01
C GLY A 155 -6.30 8.93 -2.41
N GLY A 156 -5.24 8.21 -2.81
CA GLY A 156 -4.08 8.76 -3.50
C GLY A 156 -4.44 9.54 -4.77
N GLN A 157 -3.66 10.56 -5.09
CA GLN A 157 -3.86 11.38 -6.29
C GLN A 157 -2.52 11.64 -6.95
N LEU A 158 -2.40 11.26 -8.23
CA LEU A 158 -1.28 11.64 -9.08
C LEU A 158 -1.82 12.29 -10.35
N PRO A 159 -1.55 13.59 -10.57
CA PRO A 159 -1.98 14.30 -11.78
C PRO A 159 -1.47 13.65 -13.06
N ALA A 160 -2.29 13.66 -14.11
CA ALA A 160 -2.01 13.05 -15.42
C ALA A 160 -0.64 13.43 -16.00
N HIS A 161 -0.29 14.72 -15.92
CA HIS A 161 0.97 15.26 -16.42
C HIS A 161 2.22 14.84 -15.62
N LYS A 162 2.04 14.08 -14.53
CA LYS A 162 3.13 13.39 -13.79
C LYS A 162 3.20 11.90 -14.10
N VAL A 163 2.26 11.36 -14.87
CA VAL A 163 2.21 9.94 -15.23
C VAL A 163 3.01 9.70 -16.50
N TYR A 164 4.32 9.91 -16.40
CA TYR A 164 5.28 9.63 -17.46
C TYR A 164 5.41 8.11 -17.72
N PRO A 165 5.96 7.68 -18.86
CA PRO A 165 6.06 6.25 -19.21
C PRO A 165 6.69 5.35 -18.13
N TRP A 166 7.72 5.82 -17.43
CA TRP A 166 8.35 5.05 -16.34
C TRP A 166 7.47 4.97 -15.07
N ILE A 167 6.64 5.98 -14.79
CA ILE A 167 5.66 5.94 -13.71
C ILE A 167 4.53 4.98 -14.08
N ALA A 168 4.03 5.07 -15.31
CA ALA A 168 3.00 4.18 -15.82
C ALA A 168 3.45 2.72 -15.80
N LYS A 169 4.70 2.43 -16.20
CA LYS A 169 5.33 1.11 -16.07
C LYS A 169 5.26 0.59 -14.63
N THR A 170 5.77 1.36 -13.67
CA THR A 170 5.85 0.94 -12.26
C THR A 170 4.47 0.70 -11.64
N ARG A 171 3.45 1.43 -12.12
CA ARG A 171 2.08 1.34 -11.60
C ARG A 171 1.17 0.39 -12.38
N TYR A 172 1.65 -0.22 -13.46
CA TYR A 172 0.83 -1.00 -14.40
C TYR A 172 -0.41 -0.19 -14.83
N SER A 173 -0.15 1.04 -15.30
CA SER A 173 -1.16 2.00 -15.74
C SER A 173 -0.81 2.59 -17.12
N THR A 174 -1.65 3.48 -17.62
CA THR A 174 -1.46 4.14 -18.92
C THR A 174 -0.71 5.47 -18.77
N PRO A 175 0.32 5.76 -19.58
CA PRO A 175 0.97 7.07 -19.61
C PRO A 175 -0.02 8.21 -19.90
N GLY A 176 0.17 9.35 -19.25
CA GLY A 176 -0.65 10.56 -19.48
C GLY A 176 -2.07 10.51 -18.91
N VAL A 177 -2.46 9.43 -18.23
CA VAL A 177 -3.78 9.30 -17.59
C VAL A 177 -3.65 9.57 -16.09
N GLY A 178 -4.51 10.42 -15.54
CA GLY A 178 -4.52 10.75 -14.12
C GLY A 178 -4.87 9.54 -13.25
N LEU A 179 -4.21 9.40 -12.11
CA LEU A 179 -4.43 8.28 -11.20
C LEU A 179 -5.06 8.77 -9.91
N ILE A 180 -6.37 8.55 -9.78
CA ILE A 180 -7.13 8.76 -8.55
C ILE A 180 -7.40 7.38 -7.97
N SER A 181 -6.92 7.15 -6.75
CA SER A 181 -7.16 5.89 -6.07
C SER A 181 -8.58 5.88 -5.48
N PRO A 182 -9.24 4.72 -5.40
CA PRO A 182 -10.48 4.61 -4.63
C PRO A 182 -10.25 5.08 -3.19
N PRO A 183 -11.20 5.78 -2.54
CA PRO A 183 -11.06 6.10 -1.13
C PRO A 183 -10.92 4.86 -0.24
N PRO A 184 -11.78 3.81 -0.36
CA PRO A 184 -11.63 2.60 0.45
C PRO A 184 -10.68 1.60 -0.19
N HIS A 185 -10.12 0.73 0.64
CA HIS A 185 -9.67 -0.58 0.18
C HIS A 185 -10.89 -1.44 -0.12
N HIS A 186 -11.03 -1.93 -1.35
CA HIS A 186 -12.21 -2.73 -1.72
C HIS A 186 -12.22 -4.14 -1.10
N ASP A 187 -11.15 -4.52 -0.42
CA ASP A 187 -11.02 -5.74 0.38
C ASP A 187 -10.97 -5.42 1.89
N ILE A 188 -11.42 -4.24 2.31
CA ILE A 188 -11.57 -3.85 3.72
C ILE A 188 -12.84 -3.03 3.90
N TYR A 189 -13.95 -3.70 4.21
CA TYR A 189 -15.21 -3.04 4.59
C TYR A 189 -15.54 -3.17 6.08
N SER A 190 -14.74 -3.95 6.80
CA SER A 190 -14.91 -4.24 8.21
C SER A 190 -13.56 -4.60 8.86
N ILE A 191 -13.55 -4.82 10.16
CA ILE A 191 -12.32 -5.20 10.89
C ILE A 191 -11.89 -6.64 10.59
N GLU A 192 -12.84 -7.51 10.31
CA GLU A 192 -12.61 -8.89 9.87
C GLU A 192 -11.99 -8.95 8.47
N ASP A 193 -12.35 -8.01 7.59
CA ASP A 193 -11.71 -7.88 6.27
C ASP A 193 -10.28 -7.35 6.41
N LEU A 194 -10.03 -6.39 7.31
CA LEU A 194 -8.67 -5.96 7.63
C LEU A 194 -7.84 -7.15 8.16
N LYS A 195 -8.42 -7.96 9.04
CA LYS A 195 -7.78 -9.20 9.53
C LYS A 195 -7.50 -10.16 8.38
N GLN A 196 -8.39 -10.27 7.40
CA GLN A 196 -8.17 -11.09 6.21
C GLN A 196 -7.02 -10.54 5.36
N LEU A 197 -6.93 -9.23 5.12
CA LEU A 197 -5.80 -8.65 4.39
C LEU A 197 -4.48 -8.80 5.15
N ILE A 198 -4.47 -8.63 6.49
CA ILE A 198 -3.27 -8.91 7.31
C ILE A 198 -2.83 -10.36 7.12
N HIS A 199 -3.79 -11.31 7.15
CA HIS A 199 -3.52 -12.72 6.89
C HIS A 199 -2.96 -12.94 5.48
N ASP A 200 -3.57 -12.34 4.45
CA ASP A 200 -3.12 -12.47 3.06
C ASP A 200 -1.69 -11.96 2.88
N LEU A 201 -1.38 -10.78 3.43
CA LEU A 201 -0.06 -10.18 3.33
C LEU A 201 0.99 -10.99 4.08
N LYS A 202 0.63 -11.54 5.25
CA LYS A 202 1.52 -12.43 6.00
C LYS A 202 1.77 -13.74 5.27
N ASN A 203 0.78 -14.30 4.58
CA ASN A 203 0.99 -15.47 3.71
C ASN A 203 1.84 -15.11 2.48
N SER A 204 1.70 -13.89 1.93
CA SER A 204 2.49 -13.43 0.77
C SER A 204 3.95 -13.14 1.10
N ASN A 205 4.27 -12.90 2.38
CA ASN A 205 5.63 -12.76 2.89
C ASN A 205 5.66 -13.13 4.39
N PRO A 206 5.94 -14.40 4.73
CA PRO A 206 5.91 -14.89 6.12
C PRO A 206 6.86 -14.19 7.08
N ILE A 207 7.93 -13.57 6.57
CA ILE A 207 8.95 -12.90 7.40
C ILE A 207 8.67 -11.41 7.62
N ALA A 208 7.84 -10.78 6.79
CA ALA A 208 7.57 -9.34 6.90
C ALA A 208 6.65 -9.00 8.07
N ARG A 209 6.84 -7.83 8.69
CA ARG A 209 5.87 -7.29 9.66
C ARG A 209 4.72 -6.60 8.94
N ILE A 210 3.51 -6.67 9.47
CA ILE A 210 2.34 -5.99 8.91
C ILE A 210 2.06 -4.70 9.67
N HIS A 211 2.20 -3.57 8.98
CA HIS A 211 1.87 -2.23 9.48
C HIS A 211 0.47 -1.83 9.05
N VAL A 212 -0.28 -1.17 9.93
CA VAL A 212 -1.55 -0.50 9.58
C VAL A 212 -1.41 0.99 9.86
N LYS A 213 -1.47 1.81 8.80
CA LYS A 213 -1.40 3.27 8.88
C LYS A 213 -2.80 3.87 9.01
N LEU A 214 -3.07 4.43 10.19
CA LEU A 214 -4.27 5.18 10.55
C LEU A 214 -3.95 6.69 10.61
N VAL A 215 -5.01 7.49 10.74
CA VAL A 215 -4.90 8.93 11.01
C VAL A 215 -5.50 9.21 12.37
N ALA A 216 -4.88 10.11 13.12
CA ALA A 216 -5.42 10.57 14.39
C ALA A 216 -6.79 11.23 14.18
N GLU A 217 -7.79 10.73 14.89
CA GLU A 217 -9.11 11.30 15.08
C GLU A 217 -9.70 10.71 16.37
N VAL A 218 -10.81 11.28 16.84
CA VAL A 218 -11.51 10.74 18.02
C VAL A 218 -11.98 9.32 17.73
N GLY A 219 -11.64 8.37 18.60
CA GLY A 219 -12.00 6.96 18.45
C GLY A 219 -10.92 6.09 17.80
N VAL A 220 -9.80 6.68 17.36
CA VAL A 220 -8.69 5.93 16.76
C VAL A 220 -8.11 4.88 17.71
N GLY A 221 -8.16 5.09 19.03
CA GLY A 221 -7.69 4.10 20.00
C GLY A 221 -8.53 2.82 19.99
N THR A 222 -9.85 2.94 19.77
CA THR A 222 -10.74 1.79 19.60
C THR A 222 -10.42 1.03 18.32
N VAL A 223 -10.18 1.74 17.22
CA VAL A 223 -9.76 1.14 15.94
C VAL A 223 -8.40 0.44 16.11
N ALA A 224 -7.44 1.06 16.80
CA ALA A 224 -6.13 0.48 17.07
C ALA A 224 -6.22 -0.82 17.91
N ALA A 225 -7.15 -0.90 18.87
CA ALA A 225 -7.42 -2.14 19.60
C ALA A 225 -7.97 -3.24 18.66
N GLY A 226 -8.83 -2.88 17.71
CA GLY A 226 -9.27 -3.77 16.63
C GLY A 226 -8.10 -4.25 15.77
N VAL A 227 -7.21 -3.34 15.37
CA VAL A 227 -6.00 -3.62 14.58
C VAL A 227 -5.07 -4.62 15.29
N ALA A 228 -4.84 -4.44 16.60
CA ALA A 228 -4.06 -5.38 17.39
C ALA A 228 -4.72 -6.77 17.47
N LYS A 229 -6.05 -6.83 17.66
CA LYS A 229 -6.81 -8.09 17.62
C LYS A 229 -6.80 -8.75 16.23
N ALA A 230 -6.73 -7.94 15.18
CA ALA A 230 -6.57 -8.37 13.79
C ALA A 230 -5.15 -8.85 13.45
N LYS A 231 -4.24 -8.87 14.45
CA LYS A 231 -2.87 -9.41 14.37
C LYS A 231 -1.86 -8.53 13.63
N ALA A 232 -2.12 -7.23 13.45
CA ALA A 232 -1.09 -6.34 12.93
C ALA A 232 0.11 -6.29 13.89
N ASP A 233 1.32 -6.22 13.35
CA ASP A 233 2.55 -6.13 14.13
C ASP A 233 2.87 -4.67 14.52
N VAL A 234 2.42 -3.71 13.71
CA VAL A 234 2.63 -2.27 13.94
C VAL A 234 1.36 -1.48 13.62
N VAL A 235 0.99 -0.53 14.48
CA VAL A 235 -0.01 0.51 14.18
C VAL A 235 0.66 1.87 14.09
N LEU A 236 0.46 2.57 12.97
CA LEU A 236 0.97 3.93 12.76
C LEU A 236 -0.17 4.93 12.93
N ILE A 237 0.00 5.89 13.84
CA ILE A 237 -0.91 7.02 14.01
C ILE A 237 -0.31 8.24 13.30
N SER A 238 -0.92 8.65 12.19
CA SER A 238 -0.51 9.85 11.45
C SER A 238 -1.26 11.09 11.92
N GLY A 239 -0.55 12.18 12.18
CA GLY A 239 -1.15 13.48 12.46
C GLY A 239 -1.71 14.17 11.21
N HIS A 240 -2.72 15.03 11.39
CA HIS A 240 -3.33 15.84 10.33
C HIS A 240 -2.33 16.73 9.56
N ASP A 241 -1.19 17.05 10.18
CA ASP A 241 -0.17 17.94 9.63
C ASP A 241 0.78 17.23 8.63
N GLY A 242 0.54 15.96 8.34
CA GLY A 242 1.26 15.19 7.32
C GLY A 242 1.35 15.89 5.94
N GLY A 243 2.48 15.70 5.26
CA GLY A 243 2.69 16.25 3.92
C GLY A 243 1.90 15.50 2.83
N THR A 244 1.74 16.13 1.66
CA THR A 244 1.19 15.49 0.46
C THR A 244 1.75 16.13 -0.81
N GLY A 245 1.87 15.34 -1.88
CA GLY A 245 2.20 15.83 -3.21
C GLY A 245 1.01 16.48 -3.91
N ALA A 246 -0.20 15.97 -3.68
CA ALA A 246 -1.46 16.45 -4.25
C ALA A 246 -2.65 16.08 -3.34
N SER A 247 -3.48 17.08 -3.02
CA SER A 247 -4.68 16.93 -2.20
C SER A 247 -5.58 18.16 -2.35
N PRO A 248 -6.90 18.02 -2.20
CA PRO A 248 -7.78 19.15 -2.01
C PRO A 248 -7.34 20.01 -0.82
N LEU A 249 -7.48 21.33 -0.95
CA LEU A 249 -7.13 22.27 0.11
C LEU A 249 -8.04 22.14 1.32
N THR A 250 -9.31 21.79 1.10
CA THR A 250 -10.29 21.53 2.15
C THR A 250 -9.81 20.44 3.10
N SER A 251 -9.43 19.28 2.55
CA SER A 251 -8.95 18.12 3.33
C SER A 251 -7.66 18.45 4.09
N LEU A 252 -6.73 19.16 3.44
CA LEU A 252 -5.48 19.63 4.05
C LEU A 252 -5.66 20.55 5.26
N LYS A 253 -6.79 21.27 5.33
CA LYS A 253 -7.05 22.28 6.36
C LYS A 253 -8.07 21.85 7.40
N HIS A 254 -8.92 20.89 7.08
CA HIS A 254 -10.13 20.60 7.85
C HIS A 254 -10.36 19.12 8.18
N ALA A 255 -9.46 18.22 7.78
CA ALA A 255 -9.60 16.79 8.10
C ALA A 255 -8.42 16.27 8.95
N GLY A 256 -8.71 15.35 9.86
CA GLY A 256 -7.77 14.75 10.81
C GLY A 256 -7.54 15.58 12.08
N ALA A 257 -6.87 14.97 13.06
CA ALA A 257 -6.50 15.58 14.33
C ALA A 257 -4.96 15.57 14.57
N PRO A 258 -4.45 16.34 15.53
CA PRO A 258 -3.07 16.24 16.01
C PRO A 258 -2.71 14.81 16.45
N TRP A 259 -1.51 14.36 16.11
CA TRP A 259 -1.06 13.01 16.47
C TRP A 259 -0.92 12.85 17.98
N GLU A 260 -0.66 13.92 18.72
CA GLU A 260 -0.56 13.90 20.19
C GLU A 260 -1.84 13.35 20.82
N LEU A 261 -3.01 13.70 20.28
CA LEU A 261 -4.31 13.21 20.73
C LEU A 261 -4.51 11.73 20.38
N GLY A 262 -4.35 11.39 19.10
CA GLY A 262 -4.57 10.03 18.63
C GLY A 262 -3.58 9.03 19.23
N LEU A 263 -2.34 9.45 19.47
CA LEU A 263 -1.30 8.63 20.07
C LEU A 263 -1.60 8.34 21.55
N ALA A 264 -1.96 9.38 22.33
CA ALA A 264 -2.36 9.20 23.72
C ALA A 264 -3.58 8.28 23.84
N GLU A 265 -4.62 8.51 23.02
CA GLU A 265 -5.82 7.67 23.00
C GLU A 265 -5.49 6.21 22.66
N THR A 266 -4.59 5.99 21.68
CA THR A 266 -4.13 4.67 21.28
C THR A 266 -3.38 3.97 22.41
N GLN A 267 -2.40 4.64 23.03
CA GLN A 267 -1.65 4.12 24.16
C GLN A 267 -2.58 3.72 25.31
N GLN A 268 -3.48 4.63 25.70
CA GLN A 268 -4.43 4.42 26.80
C GLN A 268 -5.37 3.25 26.51
N THR A 269 -5.94 3.18 25.31
CA THR A 269 -6.91 2.14 24.94
C THR A 269 -6.27 0.76 24.85
N LEU A 270 -5.06 0.66 24.27
CA LEU A 270 -4.34 -0.62 24.16
C LEU A 270 -3.95 -1.18 25.54
N MET A 271 -3.49 -0.31 26.45
CA MET A 271 -3.16 -0.69 27.83
C MET A 271 -4.38 -1.17 28.60
N LEU A 272 -5.49 -0.42 28.50
CA LEU A 272 -6.75 -0.77 29.16
C LEU A 272 -7.29 -2.13 28.72
N ASN A 273 -7.02 -2.54 27.48
CA ASN A 273 -7.56 -3.77 26.87
C ASN A 273 -6.61 -4.97 26.89
N GLY A 274 -5.41 -4.86 27.46
CA GLY A 274 -4.50 -5.99 27.49
C GLY A 274 -3.89 -6.31 26.11
N LEU A 275 -3.65 -5.28 25.28
CA LEU A 275 -3.18 -5.42 23.91
C LEU A 275 -1.86 -4.70 23.61
N ARG A 276 -1.38 -3.84 24.52
CA ARG A 276 -0.27 -2.93 24.23
C ARG A 276 1.06 -3.64 24.00
N ASP A 277 1.29 -4.73 24.73
CA ASP A 277 2.52 -5.51 24.67
C ASP A 277 2.70 -6.27 23.34
N ARG A 278 1.65 -6.38 22.53
CA ARG A 278 1.62 -7.21 21.31
C ARG A 278 1.86 -6.44 20.02
N ILE A 279 1.83 -5.11 20.06
CA ILE A 279 1.88 -4.28 18.87
C ILE A 279 2.85 -3.11 19.07
N VAL A 280 3.67 -2.84 18.05
CA VAL A 280 4.51 -1.63 18.04
C VAL A 280 3.63 -0.43 17.68
N VAL A 281 3.74 0.65 18.43
CA VAL A 281 3.05 1.91 18.10
C VAL A 281 4.03 2.85 17.40
N GLN A 282 3.74 3.21 16.16
CA GLN A 282 4.48 4.18 15.37
C GLN A 282 3.70 5.50 15.28
N THR A 283 4.39 6.63 15.15
CA THR A 283 3.73 7.91 14.85
C THR A 283 4.49 8.74 13.83
N ASP A 284 3.76 9.52 13.03
CA ASP A 284 4.30 10.52 12.10
C ASP A 284 3.42 11.78 12.09
N GLY A 285 3.93 12.87 11.51
CA GLY A 285 3.21 14.15 11.47
C GLY A 285 4.12 15.32 11.79
N GLN A 286 4.72 15.91 10.75
CA GLN A 286 5.69 17.02 10.85
C GLN A 286 6.77 16.84 11.92
N MET A 287 7.25 15.61 12.16
CA MET A 287 8.39 15.36 13.03
C MET A 287 9.65 15.99 12.44
N LYS A 288 10.34 16.81 13.25
CA LYS A 288 11.45 17.67 12.81
C LYS A 288 12.62 17.72 13.77
N THR A 289 12.37 17.48 15.06
CA THR A 289 13.36 17.65 16.12
C THR A 289 13.45 16.38 16.97
N GLY A 290 14.55 16.21 17.71
CA GLY A 290 14.65 15.17 18.73
C GLY A 290 13.64 15.38 19.87
N ARG A 291 13.22 16.62 20.11
CA ARG A 291 12.14 16.94 21.05
C ARG A 291 10.80 16.34 20.63
N ASP A 292 10.45 16.42 19.34
CA ASP A 292 9.24 15.77 18.81
C ASP A 292 9.26 14.25 19.06
N VAL A 293 10.42 13.61 18.84
CA VAL A 293 10.61 12.16 19.07
C VAL A 293 10.39 11.80 20.53
N ILE A 294 10.98 12.56 21.46
CA ILE A 294 10.85 12.29 22.89
C ILE A 294 9.41 12.48 23.37
N ILE A 295 8.73 13.55 22.94
CA ILE A 295 7.31 13.73 23.28
C ILE A 295 6.48 12.56 22.77
N ALA A 296 6.68 12.14 21.52
CA ALA A 296 6.01 10.97 20.97
C ALA A 296 6.32 9.70 21.77
N ALA A 297 7.58 9.49 22.17
CA ALA A 297 7.97 8.34 22.99
C ALA A 297 7.25 8.33 24.35
N LEU A 298 7.27 9.46 25.07
CA LEU A 298 6.60 9.60 26.36
C LEU A 298 5.08 9.39 26.26
N LEU A 299 4.47 9.74 25.13
CA LEU A 299 3.06 9.47 24.82
C LEU A 299 2.77 8.02 24.38
N GLY A 300 3.80 7.21 24.11
CA GLY A 300 3.66 5.77 23.86
C GLY A 300 4.20 5.25 22.53
N ALA A 301 4.78 6.09 21.67
CA ALA A 301 5.36 5.64 20.40
C ALA A 301 6.75 4.99 20.56
N GLU A 302 7.05 4.04 19.70
CA GLU A 302 8.30 3.25 19.68
C GLU A 302 9.10 3.46 18.39
N GLU A 303 8.41 3.81 17.31
CA GLU A 303 8.96 4.08 15.98
C GLU A 303 8.44 5.45 15.46
N PHE A 304 9.24 6.12 14.63
CA PHE A 304 9.03 7.53 14.26
C PHE A 304 9.19 7.75 12.75
N GLY A 305 8.21 8.40 12.14
CA GLY A 305 8.18 8.66 10.69
C GLY A 305 8.49 10.11 10.33
N PHE A 306 9.43 10.31 9.41
CA PHE A 306 9.89 11.62 8.95
C PHE A 306 9.71 11.76 7.43
N ALA A 307 8.83 12.66 6.99
CA ALA A 307 8.58 12.86 5.56
C ALA A 307 9.17 14.19 5.05
N THR A 308 8.59 15.32 5.48
CA THR A 308 8.95 16.64 4.94
C THR A 308 10.38 17.05 5.27
N ALA A 309 10.88 16.77 6.49
CA ALA A 309 12.23 17.18 6.88
C ALA A 309 13.33 16.50 6.02
N PRO A 310 13.32 15.17 5.80
CA PRO A 310 14.26 14.54 4.85
C PRO A 310 14.18 15.10 3.42
N LEU A 311 12.99 15.50 2.94
CA LEU A 311 12.88 16.18 1.64
C LEU A 311 13.51 17.58 1.66
N VAL A 312 13.36 18.35 2.74
CA VAL A 312 14.04 19.66 2.92
C VAL A 312 15.54 19.48 2.93
N VAL A 313 16.05 18.49 3.68
CA VAL A 313 17.46 18.10 3.71
C VAL A 313 17.98 17.75 2.31
N SER A 314 17.15 17.07 1.52
CA SER A 314 17.45 16.70 0.13
C SER A 314 17.37 17.87 -0.85
N GLY A 315 16.93 19.06 -0.41
CA GLY A 315 16.93 20.30 -1.19
C GLY A 315 15.58 20.99 -1.34
N CYS A 316 14.50 20.48 -0.74
CA CYS A 316 13.18 21.10 -0.86
C CYS A 316 13.18 22.51 -0.25
N VAL A 317 12.75 23.49 -1.04
CA VAL A 317 12.64 24.91 -0.63
C VAL A 317 11.21 25.32 -0.22
N MET A 318 10.32 24.34 -0.02
CA MET A 318 8.94 24.55 0.44
C MET A 318 8.08 25.46 -0.47
N MET A 319 8.29 25.42 -1.79
CA MET A 319 7.54 26.22 -2.77
C MET A 319 6.08 25.76 -2.98
N ARG A 320 5.73 24.53 -2.58
CA ARG A 320 4.36 23.95 -2.62
C ARG A 320 3.73 23.81 -4.02
N VAL A 321 4.55 23.68 -5.05
CA VAL A 321 4.12 23.40 -6.44
C VAL A 321 4.22 21.90 -6.81
N CYS A 322 4.21 21.02 -5.81
CA CYS A 322 4.47 19.58 -5.97
C CYS A 322 3.51 18.87 -6.95
N HIS A 323 2.26 19.34 -7.02
CA HIS A 323 1.20 18.82 -7.86
C HIS A 323 1.25 19.34 -9.31
N LEU A 324 2.07 20.36 -9.60
CA LEU A 324 2.15 21.02 -10.90
C LEU A 324 3.30 20.47 -11.77
N ASP A 325 4.07 19.53 -11.25
CA ASP A 325 5.29 19.00 -11.88
C ASP A 325 6.40 20.03 -12.13
N THR A 326 6.31 21.22 -11.54
CA THR A 326 7.24 22.34 -11.75
C THR A 326 8.24 22.53 -10.60
N CYS A 327 8.59 21.45 -9.89
CA CYS A 327 9.50 21.54 -8.74
C CYS A 327 10.88 22.10 -9.18
N PRO A 328 11.32 23.24 -8.62
CA PRO A 328 12.52 23.94 -9.11
C PRO A 328 13.84 23.21 -8.78
N VAL A 329 13.79 22.24 -7.87
CA VAL A 329 14.95 21.53 -7.29
C VAL A 329 14.91 20.02 -7.58
N GLY A 330 14.10 19.58 -8.53
CA GLY A 330 14.10 18.19 -8.99
C GLY A 330 13.56 17.14 -8.01
N ILE A 331 12.81 17.55 -6.97
CA ILE A 331 12.26 16.64 -5.96
C ILE A 331 10.86 16.16 -6.33
N ALA A 332 9.88 17.07 -6.40
CA ALA A 332 8.47 16.70 -6.60
C ALA A 332 8.05 16.87 -8.07
N THR A 333 8.85 16.32 -8.98
CA THR A 333 8.66 16.45 -10.44
C THR A 333 9.13 15.19 -11.17
N GLN A 334 8.46 14.88 -12.28
CA GLN A 334 8.86 13.85 -13.24
C GLN A 334 9.48 14.47 -14.49
N ASN A 335 9.33 15.78 -14.73
CA ASN A 335 10.01 16.49 -15.81
C ASN A 335 11.54 16.24 -15.81
N PRO A 336 12.09 15.64 -16.90
CA PRO A 336 13.51 15.29 -16.96
C PRO A 336 14.46 16.47 -16.78
N GLU A 337 14.14 17.66 -17.30
CA GLU A 337 15.00 18.85 -17.18
C GLU A 337 15.02 19.40 -15.76
N LEU A 338 13.89 19.32 -15.04
CA LEU A 338 13.83 19.73 -13.64
C LEU A 338 14.48 18.70 -12.72
N ARG A 339 14.38 17.40 -13.02
CA ARG A 339 15.04 16.33 -12.28
C ARG A 339 16.57 16.47 -12.27
N LYS A 340 17.18 16.95 -13.37
CA LYS A 340 18.63 17.27 -13.43
C LYS A 340 19.08 18.29 -12.38
N LYS A 341 18.16 19.07 -11.81
CA LYS A 341 18.46 20.07 -10.76
C LYS A 341 18.51 19.46 -9.35
N PHE A 342 18.19 18.17 -9.20
CA PHE A 342 18.29 17.49 -7.93
C PHE A 342 19.75 17.43 -7.47
N SER A 343 19.99 17.89 -6.24
CA SER A 343 21.33 17.98 -5.63
C SER A 343 21.40 17.34 -4.24
N GLY A 344 20.34 16.64 -3.84
CA GLY A 344 20.33 15.86 -2.61
C GLY A 344 21.32 14.71 -2.69
N LYS A 345 21.89 14.34 -1.54
CA LYS A 345 22.79 13.21 -1.43
C LYS A 345 22.44 12.36 -0.20
N PRO A 346 22.68 11.04 -0.22
CA PRO A 346 22.37 10.19 0.91
C PRO A 346 23.05 10.66 2.21
N GLU A 347 24.28 11.19 2.12
CA GLU A 347 25.04 11.66 3.28
C GLU A 347 24.34 12.80 4.02
N PHE A 348 23.60 13.66 3.32
CA PHE A 348 22.86 14.75 3.96
C PHE A 348 21.71 14.19 4.81
N VAL A 349 21.04 13.15 4.30
CA VAL A 349 19.94 12.48 4.99
C VAL A 349 20.48 11.66 6.17
N THR A 350 21.61 10.97 6.01
CA THR A 350 22.34 10.31 7.10
C THR A 350 22.65 11.29 8.24
N ASN A 351 23.29 12.43 7.92
CA ASN A 351 23.60 13.46 8.92
C ASN A 351 22.34 13.94 9.67
N PHE A 352 21.23 14.13 8.96
CA PHE A 352 19.96 14.52 9.59
C PHE A 352 19.51 13.52 10.67
N PHE A 353 19.48 12.23 10.34
CA PHE A 353 19.03 11.22 11.29
C PHE A 353 20.01 11.01 12.45
N GLU A 354 21.32 11.11 12.20
CA GLU A 354 22.35 11.09 13.24
C GLU A 354 22.22 12.29 14.19
N PHE A 355 21.91 13.48 13.67
CA PHE A 355 21.67 14.67 14.49
C PHE A 355 20.39 14.56 15.31
N ILE A 356 19.29 14.07 14.73
CA ILE A 356 18.06 13.79 15.48
C ILE A 356 18.34 12.77 16.60
N ALA A 357 18.99 11.66 16.29
CA ALA A 357 19.31 10.63 17.28
C ALA A 357 20.24 11.18 18.38
N THR A 358 21.21 12.02 18.04
CA THR A 358 22.08 12.68 19.02
C THR A 358 21.27 13.58 19.95
N GLU A 359 20.36 14.39 19.41
CA GLU A 359 19.48 15.24 20.22
C GLU A 359 18.52 14.40 21.10
N VAL A 360 18.03 13.27 20.60
CA VAL A 360 17.25 12.31 21.42
C VAL A 360 18.09 11.80 22.59
N ARG A 361 19.37 11.47 22.39
CA ARG A 361 20.27 11.05 23.49
C ARG A 361 20.44 12.13 24.55
N GLU A 362 20.59 13.39 24.14
CA GLU A 362 20.67 14.52 25.06
C GLU A 362 19.42 14.61 25.95
N TYR A 363 18.23 14.45 25.37
CA TYR A 363 16.98 14.46 26.13
C TYR A 363 16.81 13.23 27.01
N LEU A 364 17.18 12.02 26.55
CA LEU A 364 17.14 10.82 27.39
C LEU A 364 18.05 10.97 28.62
N ALA A 365 19.26 11.50 28.42
CA ALA A 365 20.19 11.81 29.51
C ALA A 365 19.60 12.82 30.50
N GLN A 366 19.02 13.91 29.98
CA GLN A 366 18.33 14.94 30.78
C GLN A 366 17.18 14.34 31.60
N LEU A 367 16.43 13.41 31.01
CA LEU A 367 15.26 12.78 31.63
C LEU A 367 15.62 11.58 32.54
N GLY A 368 16.87 11.12 32.51
CA GLY A 368 17.35 10.00 33.32
C GLY A 368 17.06 8.61 32.74
N PHE A 369 16.81 8.50 31.43
CA PHE A 369 16.55 7.23 30.72
C PHE A 369 17.80 6.74 29.98
N ARG A 370 18.14 5.46 30.10
CA ARG A 370 19.28 4.85 29.38
C ARG A 370 18.93 4.46 27.95
N THR A 371 17.68 4.10 27.71
CA THR A 371 17.19 3.76 26.38
C THR A 371 15.91 4.53 26.05
N LEU A 372 15.65 4.74 24.76
CA LEU A 372 14.40 5.28 24.24
C LEU A 372 13.22 4.38 24.63
N GLN A 373 13.44 3.06 24.73
CA GLN A 373 12.42 2.12 25.21
C GLN A 373 12.00 2.38 26.66
N ASP A 374 12.95 2.78 27.53
CA ASP A 374 12.64 3.11 28.93
C ASP A 374 11.71 4.33 29.05
N ALA A 375 11.81 5.26 28.08
CA ALA A 375 10.96 6.44 28.01
C ALA A 375 9.55 6.14 27.48
N VAL A 376 9.34 5.02 26.78
CA VAL A 376 8.04 4.75 26.11
C VAL A 376 6.90 4.69 27.12
N GLY A 377 5.90 5.55 26.91
CA GLY A 377 4.69 5.63 27.72
C GLY A 377 4.89 6.24 29.11
N ARG A 378 6.05 6.87 29.40
CA ARG A 378 6.32 7.61 30.65
C ARG A 378 5.68 9.00 30.62
N VAL A 379 4.37 9.04 30.44
CA VAL A 379 3.59 10.27 30.24
C VAL A 379 3.70 11.25 31.43
N GLU A 380 4.01 10.75 32.62
CA GLU A 380 4.28 11.55 33.82
C GLU A 380 5.49 12.49 33.68
N MET A 381 6.36 12.26 32.69
CA MET A 381 7.49 13.13 32.37
C MET A 381 7.09 14.31 31.46
N LEU A 382 5.81 14.41 31.07
CA LEU A 382 5.25 15.55 30.35
C LEU A 382 4.43 16.44 31.29
N ASN A 383 4.56 17.74 31.12
CA ASN A 383 3.82 18.75 31.84
C ASN A 383 3.05 19.64 30.86
N ALA A 384 1.72 19.69 30.98
CA ALA A 384 0.84 20.50 30.14
C ALA A 384 0.40 21.83 30.78
N LYS A 385 0.95 22.21 31.93
CA LYS A 385 0.51 23.39 32.69
C LYS A 385 0.50 24.67 31.84
N LEU A 386 1.54 24.90 31.04
CA LEU A 386 1.64 26.06 30.15
C LEU A 386 0.48 26.12 29.13
N ALA A 387 0.06 24.97 28.60
CA ALA A 387 -1.08 24.90 27.70
C ALA A 387 -2.41 25.20 28.41
N VAL A 388 -2.60 24.68 29.62
CA VAL A 388 -3.81 24.92 30.43
C VAL A 388 -3.91 26.39 30.85
N ASP A 389 -2.79 27.01 31.22
CA ASP A 389 -2.73 28.40 31.69
C ASP A 389 -2.77 29.43 30.54
N HIS A 390 -2.72 29.00 29.27
CA HIS A 390 -2.74 29.90 28.11
C HIS A 390 -4.09 30.63 28.00
N TRP A 391 -4.07 31.95 27.78
CA TRP A 391 -5.28 32.78 27.85
C TRP A 391 -6.37 32.41 26.81
N LYS A 392 -5.98 31.93 25.62
CA LYS A 392 -6.92 31.39 24.60
C LYS A 392 -7.39 29.96 24.90
N ALA A 393 -6.73 29.26 25.82
CA ALA A 393 -7.07 27.90 26.22
C ALA A 393 -7.97 27.88 27.48
N ARG A 394 -8.42 29.04 27.97
CA ARG A 394 -9.42 29.09 29.05
C ARG A 394 -10.67 28.31 28.66
N GLY A 395 -10.93 27.22 29.40
CA GLY A 395 -12.04 26.28 29.14
C GLY A 395 -11.64 25.00 28.38
N LEU A 396 -10.38 24.85 27.97
CA LEU A 396 -9.83 23.63 27.37
C LEU A 396 -9.19 22.78 28.47
N ASP A 397 -9.66 21.55 28.66
CA ASP A 397 -8.99 20.56 29.53
C ASP A 397 -8.23 19.54 28.69
N ILE A 398 -6.90 19.64 28.72
CA ILE A 398 -5.98 18.73 28.02
C ILE A 398 -5.29 17.75 28.98
N SER A 399 -5.63 17.78 30.27
CA SER A 399 -5.14 16.80 31.23
C SER A 399 -5.44 15.34 30.85
N PRO A 400 -6.55 15.00 30.15
CA PRO A 400 -6.80 13.61 29.73
C PRO A 400 -5.74 13.04 28.79
N ILE A 401 -5.07 13.88 28.00
CA ILE A 401 -3.98 13.45 27.09
C ILE A 401 -2.80 12.92 27.92
N LEU A 402 -2.54 13.53 29.07
CA LEU A 402 -1.41 13.19 29.94
C LEU A 402 -1.77 12.20 31.05
N ALA A 403 -2.97 11.62 31.02
CA ALA A 403 -3.38 10.63 32.00
C ALA A 403 -2.52 9.37 31.90
N VAL A 404 -1.93 8.95 33.02
CA VAL A 404 -1.25 7.65 33.10
C VAL A 404 -2.27 6.55 32.82
N PRO A 405 -2.07 5.70 31.78
CA PRO A 405 -3.01 4.67 31.43
C PRO A 405 -3.27 3.69 32.58
N GLN A 406 -4.53 3.25 32.72
CA GLN A 406 -4.84 2.11 33.55
C GLN A 406 -4.22 0.85 32.93
N ASN A 407 -3.65 -0.02 33.77
CA ASN A 407 -3.00 -1.25 33.34
C ASN A 407 -3.53 -2.47 34.11
N PRO A 408 -4.82 -2.86 33.93
CA PRO A 408 -5.43 -3.96 34.68
C PRO A 408 -4.80 -5.32 34.37
N TYR A 409 -4.07 -5.45 33.26
CA TYR A 409 -3.43 -6.68 32.80
C TYR A 409 -1.92 -6.75 33.12
N ASN A 410 -1.37 -5.77 33.86
CA ASN A 410 0.06 -5.69 34.22
C ASN A 410 1.02 -5.84 33.02
N GLN A 411 0.69 -5.20 31.90
CA GLN A 411 1.47 -5.26 30.67
C GLN A 411 2.62 -4.25 30.67
N THR A 412 3.61 -4.50 29.81
CA THR A 412 4.58 -3.49 29.41
C THR A 412 3.88 -2.36 28.64
N PRO A 413 4.32 -1.10 28.79
CA PRO A 413 3.76 0.04 28.05
C PRO A 413 4.25 0.12 26.60
N HIS A 414 5.03 -0.85 26.14
CA HIS A 414 5.66 -0.96 24.83
C HIS A 414 5.59 -2.41 24.33
N HIS A 415 5.92 -2.66 23.06
CA HIS A 415 5.88 -4.01 22.51
C HIS A 415 6.93 -4.93 23.17
N SER A 416 6.49 -6.07 23.71
CA SER A 416 7.35 -7.09 24.30
C SER A 416 6.95 -8.53 23.95
N THR A 417 5.85 -8.72 23.22
CA THR A 417 5.27 -10.02 22.90
C THR A 417 5.00 -10.11 21.40
N GLN A 418 5.46 -11.16 20.74
CA GLN A 418 5.21 -11.35 19.30
C GLN A 418 3.79 -11.84 19.01
N GLN A 419 3.26 -11.43 17.85
CA GLN A 419 1.97 -11.88 17.34
C GLN A 419 2.09 -13.25 16.67
N ASP A 420 1.26 -14.22 17.10
CA ASP A 420 1.02 -15.44 16.32
C ASP A 420 -0.03 -15.18 15.23
N HIS A 421 0.40 -15.39 13.98
CA HIS A 421 -0.36 -15.22 12.75
C HIS A 421 -1.02 -16.52 12.25
N GLY A 422 -0.78 -17.66 12.91
CA GLY A 422 -1.41 -18.95 12.60
C GLY A 422 -0.92 -19.60 11.30
N LEU A 423 0.26 -19.22 10.80
CA LEU A 423 0.79 -19.71 9.52
C LEU A 423 1.07 -21.21 9.51
N SER A 424 1.37 -21.82 10.67
CA SER A 424 1.63 -23.25 10.79
C SER A 424 0.43 -24.13 10.44
N GLY A 425 -0.79 -23.59 10.52
CA GLY A 425 -2.02 -24.30 10.14
C GLY A 425 -2.46 -24.06 8.69
N ALA A 426 -1.70 -23.31 7.89
CA ALA A 426 -2.06 -23.07 6.49
C ALA A 426 -1.86 -24.33 5.64
N LEU A 427 -2.82 -24.60 4.75
CA LEU A 427 -2.75 -25.72 3.79
C LEU A 427 -1.49 -25.64 2.92
N ASP A 428 -1.02 -24.43 2.62
CA ASP A 428 0.18 -24.19 1.83
C ASP A 428 1.44 -24.85 2.40
N ASN A 429 1.51 -25.14 3.70
CA ASN A 429 2.66 -25.89 4.24
C ASN A 429 2.76 -27.28 3.61
N GLU A 430 1.62 -27.94 3.38
CA GLU A 430 1.56 -29.24 2.68
C GLU A 430 1.88 -29.05 1.20
N LEU A 431 1.30 -28.02 0.56
CA LEU A 431 1.55 -27.72 -0.86
C LEU A 431 3.03 -27.45 -1.14
N ILE A 432 3.74 -26.74 -0.25
CA ILE A 432 5.17 -26.46 -0.38
C ILE A 432 6.00 -27.75 -0.32
N VAL A 433 5.64 -28.67 0.57
CA VAL A 433 6.33 -29.98 0.67
C VAL A 433 6.13 -30.79 -0.60
N ASP A 434 4.89 -30.90 -1.08
CA ASP A 434 4.56 -31.69 -2.27
C ASP A 434 5.10 -31.08 -3.56
N CYS A 435 5.23 -29.75 -3.63
CA CYS A 435 5.80 -29.04 -4.76
C CYS A 435 7.32 -28.87 -4.70
N LYS A 436 8.02 -29.54 -3.78
CA LYS A 436 9.48 -29.40 -3.60
C LYS A 436 10.28 -29.58 -4.91
N ASN A 437 9.91 -30.55 -5.74
CA ASN A 437 10.60 -30.79 -7.02
C ASN A 437 10.45 -29.62 -8.01
N ALA A 438 9.30 -28.93 -8.01
CA ALA A 438 9.11 -27.73 -8.81
C ALA A 438 9.93 -26.55 -8.26
N LEU A 439 10.00 -26.42 -6.93
CA LEU A 439 10.73 -25.34 -6.26
C LEU A 439 12.26 -25.48 -6.39
N GLU A 440 12.79 -26.70 -6.37
CA GLU A 440 14.24 -26.95 -6.40
C GLU A 440 14.78 -27.18 -7.82
N ASN A 441 14.00 -27.84 -8.68
CA ASN A 441 14.47 -28.33 -9.99
C ASN A 441 13.64 -27.83 -11.17
N SER A 442 12.64 -26.97 -10.94
CA SER A 442 11.72 -26.47 -11.97
C SER A 442 11.01 -27.58 -12.75
N GLN A 443 10.80 -28.74 -12.10
CA GLN A 443 10.11 -29.88 -12.71
C GLN A 443 8.59 -29.74 -12.58
N PRO A 444 7.81 -30.11 -13.62
CA PRO A 444 6.35 -30.09 -13.54
C PRO A 444 5.80 -30.99 -12.43
N VAL A 445 4.84 -30.48 -11.65
CA VAL A 445 4.14 -31.18 -10.57
C VAL A 445 2.64 -31.01 -10.75
N THR A 446 1.89 -32.11 -10.58
CA THR A 446 0.43 -32.11 -10.56
C THR A 446 -0.06 -32.84 -9.32
N ILE A 447 -0.87 -32.17 -8.50
CA ILE A 447 -1.39 -32.71 -7.23
C ILE A 447 -2.87 -32.35 -7.04
N GLU A 448 -3.56 -33.12 -6.22
CA GLU A 448 -5.00 -32.97 -5.97
C GLU A 448 -5.29 -32.91 -4.46
N TYR A 449 -6.18 -32.00 -4.05
CA TYR A 449 -6.50 -31.71 -2.65
C TYR A 449 -8.01 -31.50 -2.46
N SER A 450 -8.52 -31.83 -1.28
CA SER A 450 -9.85 -31.37 -0.85
C SER A 450 -9.73 -30.04 -0.12
N ILE A 451 -10.70 -29.14 -0.32
CA ILE A 451 -10.70 -27.81 0.30
C ILE A 451 -12.06 -27.49 0.93
N ASN A 452 -12.07 -26.67 1.98
CA ASN A 452 -13.28 -26.12 2.58
C ASN A 452 -13.10 -24.62 2.92
N ASN A 453 -14.20 -23.96 3.30
CA ASN A 453 -14.24 -22.50 3.45
C ASN A 453 -13.31 -21.95 4.55
N THR A 454 -12.79 -22.80 5.44
CA THR A 454 -11.81 -22.40 6.45
C THR A 454 -10.38 -22.30 5.89
N ASN A 455 -10.11 -22.96 4.76
CA ASN A 455 -8.87 -22.84 4.02
C ASN A 455 -8.86 -21.51 3.25
N ARG A 456 -8.23 -20.50 3.87
CA ARG A 456 -8.14 -19.14 3.34
C ARG A 456 -6.75 -18.91 2.72
N THR A 457 -6.69 -18.01 1.74
CA THR A 457 -5.44 -17.56 1.13
C THR A 457 -4.58 -18.70 0.54
N VAL A 458 -5.24 -19.75 0.05
CA VAL A 458 -4.57 -20.95 -0.46
C VAL A 458 -3.76 -20.65 -1.71
N GLY A 459 -2.53 -21.16 -1.75
CA GLY A 459 -1.56 -21.02 -2.83
C GLY A 459 -0.62 -19.83 -2.66
N THR A 460 -0.89 -18.91 -1.74
CA THR A 460 -0.13 -17.66 -1.59
C THR A 460 1.25 -17.87 -0.96
N MET A 461 1.41 -18.74 0.05
CA MET A 461 2.73 -19.04 0.61
C MET A 461 3.56 -19.87 -0.38
N LEU A 462 2.92 -20.77 -1.13
CA LEU A 462 3.59 -21.44 -2.24
C LEU A 462 4.07 -20.42 -3.30
N GLY A 463 3.23 -19.43 -3.60
CA GLY A 463 3.58 -18.30 -4.47
C GLY A 463 4.77 -17.50 -3.96
N TYR A 464 4.83 -17.22 -2.65
CA TYR A 464 5.99 -16.60 -2.01
C TYR A 464 7.27 -17.42 -2.25
N GLU A 465 7.23 -18.73 -2.04
CA GLU A 465 8.39 -19.62 -2.23
C GLU A 465 8.86 -19.64 -3.70
N VAL A 466 7.93 -19.62 -4.67
CA VAL A 466 8.27 -19.48 -6.09
C VAL A 466 8.93 -18.13 -6.36
N THR A 467 8.30 -17.03 -5.99
CA THR A 467 8.82 -15.68 -6.28
C THR A 467 10.15 -15.42 -5.59
N LYS A 468 10.34 -15.88 -4.35
CA LYS A 468 11.62 -15.73 -3.63
C LYS A 468 12.79 -16.39 -4.34
N ARG A 469 12.56 -17.51 -5.05
CA ARG A 469 13.59 -18.25 -5.77
C ARG A 469 13.81 -17.72 -7.19
N PHE A 470 12.73 -17.38 -7.89
CA PHE A 470 12.75 -17.12 -9.33
C PHE A 470 12.47 -15.65 -9.70
N GLY A 471 12.18 -14.79 -8.72
CA GLY A 471 11.85 -13.38 -8.90
C GLY A 471 10.60 -13.18 -9.77
N GLU A 472 10.53 -12.02 -10.42
CA GLU A 472 9.45 -11.64 -11.35
C GLU A 472 9.28 -12.61 -12.54
N ILE A 473 10.34 -13.30 -12.97
CA ILE A 473 10.31 -14.23 -14.10
C ILE A 473 9.40 -15.43 -13.81
N GLY A 474 9.38 -15.89 -12.55
CA GLY A 474 8.61 -17.05 -12.11
C GLY A 474 9.06 -18.36 -12.79
N LEU A 475 8.14 -19.31 -12.88
CA LEU A 475 8.34 -20.60 -13.53
C LEU A 475 7.68 -20.65 -14.91
N PRO A 476 8.05 -21.62 -15.78
CA PRO A 476 7.27 -21.93 -16.97
C PRO A 476 5.80 -22.18 -16.63
N ASP A 477 4.91 -21.88 -17.58
CA ASP A 477 3.46 -21.96 -17.36
C ASP A 477 3.02 -23.37 -16.95
N ALA A 478 2.11 -23.45 -15.97
CA ALA A 478 1.62 -24.70 -15.38
C ALA A 478 2.71 -25.69 -14.90
N THR A 479 3.90 -25.20 -14.51
CA THR A 479 4.91 -26.05 -13.83
C THR A 479 4.34 -26.62 -12.53
N ILE A 480 3.53 -25.85 -11.80
CA ILE A 480 2.77 -26.34 -10.66
C ILE A 480 1.29 -26.28 -11.04
N SER A 481 0.62 -27.43 -11.12
CA SER A 481 -0.83 -27.52 -11.35
C SER A 481 -1.49 -28.21 -10.17
N ILE A 482 -2.38 -27.51 -9.47
CA ILE A 482 -3.05 -28.02 -8.28
C ILE A 482 -4.55 -28.04 -8.53
N ARG A 483 -5.16 -29.21 -8.32
CA ARG A 483 -6.61 -29.39 -8.41
C ARG A 483 -7.21 -29.47 -7.02
N PHE A 484 -8.27 -28.70 -6.80
CA PHE A 484 -9.01 -28.68 -5.57
C PHE A 484 -10.45 -29.12 -5.81
N THR A 485 -11.02 -29.82 -4.84
CA THR A 485 -12.45 -30.14 -4.82
C THR A 485 -13.07 -29.66 -3.51
N GLY A 486 -14.15 -28.88 -3.61
CA GLY A 486 -14.88 -28.33 -2.45
C GLY A 486 -15.11 -26.82 -2.54
N SER A 487 -15.18 -26.16 -1.39
CA SER A 487 -15.52 -24.73 -1.30
C SER A 487 -14.32 -23.96 -0.77
N ALA A 488 -13.71 -23.05 -1.53
CA ALA A 488 -12.55 -22.31 -1.06
C ALA A 488 -12.94 -21.14 -0.14
N GLY A 489 -12.13 -20.87 0.88
CA GLY A 489 -12.27 -19.68 1.72
C GLY A 489 -11.88 -18.39 1.00
N GLN A 490 -11.85 -17.29 1.76
CA GLN A 490 -11.45 -15.98 1.25
C GLN A 490 -10.04 -16.00 0.64
N SER A 491 -9.82 -15.19 -0.39
CA SER A 491 -8.50 -14.94 -1.00
C SER A 491 -7.85 -16.15 -1.67
N PHE A 492 -8.63 -17.10 -2.18
CA PHE A 492 -8.10 -18.23 -2.95
C PHE A 492 -7.22 -17.78 -4.12
N GLY A 493 -5.98 -18.25 -4.17
CA GLY A 493 -5.02 -17.88 -5.21
C GLY A 493 -4.55 -16.42 -5.17
N ALA A 494 -4.58 -15.76 -4.00
CA ALA A 494 -4.07 -14.40 -3.89
C ALA A 494 -2.56 -14.33 -4.18
N PHE A 495 -2.14 -13.31 -4.92
CA PHE A 495 -0.75 -12.99 -5.24
C PHE A 495 0.07 -14.10 -5.91
N ILE A 496 -0.55 -15.14 -6.48
CA ILE A 496 0.21 -16.25 -7.07
C ILE A 496 0.99 -15.78 -8.33
N PRO A 497 2.29 -16.11 -8.44
CA PRO A 497 3.13 -15.74 -9.57
C PRO A 497 2.94 -16.66 -10.78
N LYS A 498 3.59 -16.30 -11.88
CA LYS A 498 3.66 -17.12 -13.09
C LYS A 498 4.21 -18.52 -12.80
N GLY A 499 3.56 -19.52 -13.40
CA GLY A 499 3.92 -20.93 -13.33
C GLY A 499 3.09 -21.76 -12.33
N ILE A 500 2.22 -21.11 -11.55
CA ILE A 500 1.22 -21.78 -10.72
C ILE A 500 -0.15 -21.72 -11.42
N GLU A 501 -0.79 -22.89 -11.56
CA GLU A 501 -2.18 -23.05 -11.98
C GLU A 501 -2.98 -23.69 -10.84
N LEU A 502 -4.04 -23.01 -10.41
CA LEU A 502 -4.99 -23.51 -9.42
C LEU A 502 -6.33 -23.79 -10.10
N ARG A 503 -6.81 -25.03 -10.03
CA ARG A 503 -8.11 -25.44 -10.54
C ARG A 503 -9.01 -25.84 -9.40
N LEU A 504 -10.19 -25.25 -9.30
CA LEU A 504 -11.18 -25.52 -8.27
C LEU A 504 -12.46 -26.06 -8.89
N GLU A 505 -12.78 -27.31 -8.57
CA GLU A 505 -14.07 -27.95 -8.83
C GLU A 505 -14.98 -27.76 -7.60
N GLY A 506 -15.92 -26.81 -7.68
CA GLY A 506 -16.79 -26.41 -6.57
C GLY A 506 -17.12 -24.92 -6.58
N ASP A 507 -16.90 -24.22 -5.47
CA ASP A 507 -17.21 -22.79 -5.28
C ASP A 507 -16.11 -22.06 -4.49
N SER A 508 -16.15 -20.72 -4.46
CA SER A 508 -15.20 -19.90 -3.71
C SER A 508 -15.89 -18.75 -3.00
N ASN A 509 -15.31 -18.24 -1.91
CA ASN A 509 -15.74 -16.98 -1.31
C ASN A 509 -15.12 -15.77 -2.07
N ASP A 510 -15.11 -14.58 -1.44
CA ASP A 510 -14.58 -13.33 -1.97
C ASP A 510 -13.05 -13.37 -2.23
N TYR A 511 -12.58 -12.36 -2.97
CA TYR A 511 -11.15 -12.08 -3.19
C TYR A 511 -10.38 -13.14 -3.98
N LEU A 512 -11.06 -14.03 -4.71
CA LEU A 512 -10.40 -14.97 -5.61
C LEU A 512 -9.43 -14.23 -6.56
N GLY A 513 -8.18 -14.68 -6.64
CA GLY A 513 -7.16 -14.05 -7.49
C GLY A 513 -6.82 -12.60 -7.13
N LYS A 514 -7.06 -12.18 -5.89
CA LYS A 514 -6.60 -10.87 -5.37
C LYS A 514 -5.11 -10.67 -5.64
N GLY A 515 -4.76 -9.56 -6.29
CA GLY A 515 -3.38 -9.23 -6.64
C GLY A 515 -2.66 -10.27 -7.51
N LEU A 516 -3.39 -11.02 -8.35
CA LEU A 516 -2.82 -12.05 -9.23
C LEU A 516 -1.57 -11.52 -9.98
N SER A 517 -0.48 -12.28 -9.93
CA SER A 517 0.86 -11.85 -10.34
C SER A 517 1.51 -12.77 -11.39
N GLY A 518 0.68 -13.38 -12.24
CA GLY A 518 1.09 -14.16 -13.41
C GLY A 518 0.53 -15.58 -13.43
N GLY A 519 -0.02 -16.07 -12.32
CA GLY A 519 -0.61 -17.41 -12.24
C GLY A 519 -1.95 -17.53 -12.96
N ARG A 520 -2.47 -18.76 -13.00
CA ARG A 520 -3.79 -19.07 -13.58
C ARG A 520 -4.73 -19.63 -12.52
N ILE A 521 -5.96 -19.14 -12.50
CA ILE A 521 -7.04 -19.67 -11.65
C ILE A 521 -8.20 -20.11 -12.54
N ILE A 522 -8.68 -21.33 -12.31
CA ILE A 522 -9.79 -21.95 -13.04
C ILE A 522 -10.82 -22.38 -12.00
N LEU A 523 -12.06 -21.93 -12.12
CA LEU A 523 -13.17 -22.28 -11.24
C LEU A 523 -14.34 -22.77 -12.09
N HIS A 524 -14.84 -23.96 -11.78
CA HIS A 524 -16.07 -24.49 -12.37
C HIS A 524 -16.86 -25.28 -11.33
N PRO A 525 -18.19 -25.46 -11.52
CA PRO A 525 -19.01 -26.22 -10.60
C PRO A 525 -18.53 -27.67 -10.48
N ASP A 526 -18.90 -28.31 -9.37
CA ASP A 526 -18.80 -29.76 -9.21
C ASP A 526 -19.52 -30.47 -10.37
N LYS A 527 -18.92 -31.51 -10.94
CA LYS A 527 -19.50 -32.25 -12.08
C LYS A 527 -20.86 -32.87 -11.79
N ARG A 528 -21.22 -33.03 -10.51
CA ARG A 528 -22.52 -33.54 -10.06
C ARG A 528 -23.60 -32.46 -10.01
N ALA A 529 -23.23 -31.18 -10.13
CA ALA A 529 -24.16 -30.07 -10.16
C ALA A 529 -25.14 -30.21 -11.34
N LYS A 530 -26.42 -29.99 -11.07
CA LYS A 530 -27.51 -30.06 -12.07
C LYS A 530 -28.08 -28.69 -12.44
N PHE A 531 -27.64 -27.64 -11.75
CA PHE A 531 -28.08 -26.27 -12.02
C PHE A 531 -27.32 -25.69 -13.21
N VAL A 532 -27.86 -24.62 -13.79
CA VAL A 532 -27.24 -23.89 -14.91
C VAL A 532 -26.20 -22.93 -14.35
N ALA A 533 -24.92 -23.14 -14.68
CA ALA A 533 -23.80 -22.38 -14.10
C ALA A 533 -23.93 -20.86 -14.29
N HIS A 534 -24.22 -20.39 -15.51
CA HIS A 534 -24.37 -18.96 -15.83
C HIS A 534 -25.59 -18.26 -15.20
N GLU A 535 -26.42 -18.99 -14.44
CA GLU A 535 -27.55 -18.43 -13.68
C GLU A 535 -27.33 -18.50 -12.15
N ASN A 536 -26.21 -19.06 -11.70
CA ASN A 536 -25.96 -19.33 -10.29
C ASN A 536 -24.62 -18.75 -9.83
N VAL A 537 -24.61 -18.24 -8.60
CA VAL A 537 -23.40 -17.67 -7.99
C VAL A 537 -22.42 -18.80 -7.65
N ILE A 538 -21.19 -18.69 -8.13
CA ILE A 538 -20.09 -19.63 -7.87
C ILE A 538 -18.95 -19.01 -7.06
N ALA A 539 -18.81 -17.69 -7.08
CA ALA A 539 -17.82 -16.98 -6.29
C ALA A 539 -18.31 -15.63 -5.76
N GLY A 540 -17.68 -15.16 -4.69
CA GLY A 540 -18.01 -13.91 -4.01
C GLY A 540 -17.59 -12.65 -4.77
N ASN A 541 -17.28 -11.62 -4.00
CA ASN A 541 -17.02 -10.26 -4.44
C ASN A 541 -15.53 -10.00 -4.69
N VAL A 542 -15.25 -8.88 -5.37
CA VAL A 542 -13.91 -8.24 -5.43
C VAL A 542 -12.83 -9.18 -5.97
N ILE A 543 -13.22 -10.05 -6.90
CA ILE A 543 -12.35 -11.01 -7.58
C ILE A 543 -11.35 -10.28 -8.47
N GLY A 544 -10.09 -10.70 -8.49
CA GLY A 544 -9.05 -10.11 -9.33
C GLY A 544 -8.63 -8.70 -8.91
N TYR A 545 -8.90 -8.30 -7.65
CA TYR A 545 -8.60 -6.97 -7.15
C TYR A 545 -7.14 -6.59 -7.36
N GLY A 546 -6.88 -5.54 -8.14
CA GLY A 546 -5.53 -5.01 -8.31
C GLY A 546 -4.58 -5.91 -9.11
N ALA A 547 -5.08 -6.94 -9.79
CA ALA A 547 -4.24 -7.94 -10.46
C ALA A 547 -3.24 -7.30 -11.45
N THR A 548 -2.00 -7.81 -11.48
CA THR A 548 -0.88 -7.28 -12.29
C THR A 548 -0.17 -8.33 -13.15
N SER A 549 -0.78 -9.51 -13.32
CA SER A 549 -1.17 -10.15 -14.60
C SER A 549 -1.46 -11.64 -14.34
N GLY A 550 -1.75 -12.47 -15.35
CA GLY A 550 -2.24 -13.84 -15.16
C GLY A 550 -3.65 -14.01 -15.70
N GLU A 551 -4.25 -15.17 -15.45
CA GLU A 551 -5.53 -15.57 -16.07
C GLU A 551 -6.55 -16.07 -15.03
N ILE A 552 -7.81 -15.65 -15.17
CA ILE A 552 -8.93 -16.09 -14.33
C ILE A 552 -10.05 -16.62 -15.24
N PHE A 553 -10.45 -17.87 -15.07
CA PHE A 553 -11.55 -18.49 -15.82
C PHE A 553 -12.60 -19.03 -14.85
N VAL A 554 -13.80 -18.45 -14.84
CA VAL A 554 -14.86 -18.79 -13.88
C VAL A 554 -16.14 -19.17 -14.63
N SER A 555 -16.55 -20.43 -14.52
CA SER A 555 -17.82 -20.90 -15.09
C SER A 555 -18.96 -20.71 -14.08
N GLY A 556 -19.53 -19.50 -14.07
CA GLY A 556 -20.68 -19.13 -13.25
C GLY A 556 -20.79 -17.63 -13.01
N VAL A 557 -21.79 -17.23 -12.21
CA VAL A 557 -22.01 -15.83 -11.81
C VAL A 557 -21.14 -15.50 -10.58
N VAL A 558 -20.62 -14.29 -10.52
CA VAL A 558 -19.85 -13.80 -9.37
C VAL A 558 -20.47 -12.53 -8.78
N GLY A 559 -20.04 -12.18 -7.57
CA GLY A 559 -20.51 -11.02 -6.84
C GLY A 559 -20.10 -9.67 -7.44
N GLU A 560 -20.13 -8.65 -6.59
CA GLU A 560 -19.83 -7.27 -6.94
C GLU A 560 -18.34 -7.03 -7.18
N ARG A 561 -18.02 -5.93 -7.88
CA ARG A 561 -16.64 -5.42 -8.04
C ARG A 561 -15.67 -6.41 -8.69
N PHE A 562 -16.18 -7.26 -9.57
CA PHE A 562 -15.36 -8.14 -10.38
C PHE A 562 -14.30 -7.34 -11.16
N CYS A 563 -13.03 -7.74 -11.04
CA CYS A 563 -11.87 -7.06 -11.63
C CYS A 563 -11.73 -5.58 -11.26
N VAL A 564 -12.19 -5.18 -10.05
CA VAL A 564 -11.91 -3.84 -9.54
C VAL A 564 -10.40 -3.57 -9.53
N ARG A 565 -9.98 -2.42 -10.04
CA ARG A 565 -8.57 -2.05 -10.15
C ARG A 565 -7.70 -3.04 -10.94
N ASN A 566 -8.26 -3.90 -11.81
CA ASN A 566 -7.45 -4.79 -12.65
C ASN A 566 -6.45 -3.97 -13.49
N SER A 567 -5.18 -4.37 -13.43
CA SER A 567 -4.04 -3.69 -14.03
C SER A 567 -3.30 -4.56 -15.04
N GLY A 568 -3.81 -5.75 -15.38
CA GLY A 568 -3.14 -6.59 -16.39
C GLY A 568 -3.66 -8.01 -16.57
N ALA A 569 -4.54 -8.51 -15.70
CA ALA A 569 -5.05 -9.88 -15.83
C ALA A 569 -6.06 -10.01 -16.97
N THR A 570 -6.10 -11.22 -17.56
CA THR A 570 -7.17 -11.64 -18.46
C THR A 570 -8.19 -12.45 -17.67
N ALA A 571 -9.46 -12.08 -17.73
CA ALA A 571 -10.50 -12.77 -16.98
C ALA A 571 -11.72 -13.10 -17.85
N VAL A 572 -12.27 -14.31 -17.72
CA VAL A 572 -13.52 -14.74 -18.35
C VAL A 572 -14.47 -15.26 -17.27
N VAL A 573 -15.69 -14.74 -17.26
CA VAL A 573 -16.74 -15.08 -16.28
C VAL A 573 -18.11 -15.14 -16.97
N GLU A 574 -19.09 -15.83 -16.39
CA GLU A 574 -20.42 -16.02 -17.02
C GLU A 574 -21.50 -15.04 -16.53
N GLY A 575 -21.20 -14.22 -15.52
CA GLY A 575 -22.05 -13.13 -15.06
C GLY A 575 -21.42 -12.40 -13.88
N VAL A 576 -21.74 -11.12 -13.69
CA VAL A 576 -21.15 -10.29 -12.62
C VAL A 576 -22.21 -9.43 -11.94
N GLY A 577 -22.02 -9.15 -10.64
CA GLY A 577 -22.81 -8.17 -9.89
C GLY A 577 -22.52 -6.71 -10.27
N ASP A 578 -22.89 -5.78 -9.39
CA ASP A 578 -22.68 -4.34 -9.57
C ASP A 578 -21.17 -3.99 -9.57
N HIS A 579 -20.82 -2.86 -10.20
CA HIS A 579 -19.46 -2.30 -10.21
C HIS A 579 -18.40 -3.19 -10.88
N GLY A 580 -18.77 -4.01 -11.87
CA GLY A 580 -17.79 -4.76 -12.67
C GLY A 580 -16.80 -3.83 -13.38
N CYS A 581 -15.52 -4.21 -13.39
CA CYS A 581 -14.40 -3.45 -13.98
C CYS A 581 -14.19 -2.04 -13.39
N GLU A 582 -14.69 -1.78 -12.17
CA GLU A 582 -14.52 -0.48 -11.49
C GLU A 582 -13.03 -0.13 -11.36
N TYR A 583 -12.64 1.08 -11.71
CA TYR A 583 -11.25 1.56 -11.70
C TYR A 583 -10.24 0.72 -12.48
N MET A 584 -10.64 -0.16 -13.41
CA MET A 584 -9.68 -0.96 -14.20
C MET A 584 -8.74 -0.06 -15.03
N THR A 585 -7.44 -0.37 -15.03
CA THR A 585 -6.38 0.39 -15.75
C THR A 585 -5.62 -0.44 -16.77
N GLY A 586 -5.86 -1.75 -16.84
CA GLY A 586 -5.21 -2.66 -17.77
C GLY A 586 -5.81 -4.06 -17.73
N GLY A 587 -5.39 -4.91 -18.66
CA GLY A 587 -5.92 -6.27 -18.80
C GLY A 587 -7.12 -6.36 -19.75
N ARG A 588 -7.71 -7.56 -19.83
CA ARG A 588 -8.87 -7.86 -20.67
C ARG A 588 -9.90 -8.66 -19.91
N VAL A 589 -11.15 -8.23 -19.91
CA VAL A 589 -12.25 -8.91 -19.22
C VAL A 589 -13.32 -9.34 -20.22
N VAL A 590 -13.83 -10.56 -20.08
CA VAL A 590 -14.96 -11.07 -20.87
C VAL A 590 -16.05 -11.55 -19.91
N VAL A 591 -17.25 -10.99 -20.05
CA VAL A 591 -18.44 -11.39 -19.31
C VAL A 591 -19.42 -12.05 -20.28
N LEU A 592 -19.65 -13.36 -20.12
CA LEU A 592 -20.50 -14.18 -20.98
C LEU A 592 -21.96 -14.22 -20.51
N GLY A 593 -22.46 -13.16 -19.88
CA GLY A 593 -23.83 -13.06 -19.40
C GLY A 593 -24.15 -11.72 -18.76
N ALA A 594 -25.10 -11.73 -17.81
CA ALA A 594 -25.62 -10.50 -17.22
C ALA A 594 -24.56 -9.73 -16.42
N THR A 595 -24.71 -8.40 -16.39
CA THR A 595 -23.93 -7.51 -15.54
C THR A 595 -24.83 -6.76 -14.57
N GLY A 596 -24.28 -6.35 -13.42
CA GLY A 596 -24.91 -5.35 -12.56
C GLY A 596 -24.75 -3.92 -13.08
N ARG A 597 -25.19 -2.97 -12.26
CA ARG A 597 -25.16 -1.53 -12.51
C ARG A 597 -23.76 -0.93 -12.35
N ASN A 598 -23.60 0.29 -12.85
CA ASN A 598 -22.39 1.09 -12.68
C ASN A 598 -21.12 0.38 -13.18
N PHE A 599 -21.28 -0.42 -14.24
CA PHE A 599 -20.17 -1.14 -14.86
C PHE A 599 -19.15 -0.15 -15.44
N ALA A 600 -17.87 -0.46 -15.27
CA ALA A 600 -16.72 0.33 -15.73
C ALA A 600 -16.60 1.75 -15.15
N ALA A 601 -17.23 2.03 -13.99
CA ALA A 601 -17.02 3.30 -13.30
C ALA A 601 -15.55 3.51 -12.94
N GLY A 602 -15.01 4.69 -13.29
CA GLY A 602 -13.59 5.00 -13.08
C GLY A 602 -12.61 4.17 -13.92
N MET A 603 -13.08 3.32 -14.85
CA MET A 603 -12.21 2.52 -15.72
C MET A 603 -11.44 3.45 -16.67
N SER A 604 -10.12 3.47 -16.53
CA SER A 604 -9.23 4.39 -17.23
C SER A 604 -8.23 3.68 -18.16
N GLY A 605 -8.25 2.35 -18.22
CA GLY A 605 -7.45 1.56 -19.15
C GLY A 605 -7.87 0.08 -19.20
N GLY A 606 -7.40 -0.64 -20.23
CA GLY A 606 -7.82 -2.02 -20.51
C GLY A 606 -9.06 -2.10 -21.40
N ILE A 607 -9.55 -3.32 -21.65
CA ILE A 607 -10.71 -3.58 -22.51
C ILE A 607 -11.63 -4.59 -21.82
N ALA A 608 -12.93 -4.31 -21.80
CA ALA A 608 -13.92 -5.28 -21.35
C ALA A 608 -14.88 -5.62 -22.49
N TYR A 609 -15.28 -6.89 -22.58
CA TYR A 609 -16.25 -7.40 -23.53
C TYR A 609 -17.42 -8.02 -22.78
N VAL A 610 -18.63 -7.72 -23.20
CA VAL A 610 -19.85 -8.22 -22.56
C VAL A 610 -20.75 -8.86 -23.61
N TYR A 611 -21.22 -10.08 -23.33
CA TYR A 611 -22.25 -10.76 -24.10
C TYR A 611 -23.63 -10.28 -23.63
N ASP A 612 -24.13 -9.26 -24.32
CA ASP A 612 -25.35 -8.51 -23.99
C ASP A 612 -26.60 -9.29 -24.42
N THR A 613 -27.04 -10.22 -23.56
CA THR A 613 -28.15 -11.13 -23.90
C THR A 613 -29.53 -10.50 -23.87
N ASP A 614 -29.72 -9.50 -23.00
CA ASP A 614 -30.98 -8.79 -22.77
C ASP A 614 -31.06 -7.45 -23.54
N GLU A 615 -29.99 -7.02 -24.20
CA GLU A 615 -29.88 -5.74 -24.91
C GLU A 615 -30.00 -4.51 -23.98
N GLU A 616 -29.83 -4.71 -22.67
CA GLU A 616 -29.93 -3.66 -21.66
C GLU A 616 -28.56 -3.20 -21.15
N PHE A 617 -27.45 -3.81 -21.59
CA PHE A 617 -26.11 -3.51 -21.08
C PHE A 617 -25.78 -2.01 -21.10
N GLN A 618 -26.15 -1.29 -22.17
CA GLN A 618 -25.88 0.15 -22.29
C GLN A 618 -26.38 0.98 -21.11
N SER A 619 -27.53 0.61 -20.53
CA SER A 619 -28.13 1.33 -19.40
C SER A 619 -27.40 1.11 -18.07
N ARG A 620 -26.59 0.04 -17.99
CA ARG A 620 -25.84 -0.37 -16.81
C ARG A 620 -24.42 0.17 -16.77
N VAL A 621 -23.92 0.73 -17.88
CA VAL A 621 -22.57 1.28 -17.98
C VAL A 621 -22.51 2.69 -17.39
N ASN A 622 -21.48 2.94 -16.58
CA ASN A 622 -21.13 4.30 -16.19
C ASN A 622 -20.31 4.94 -17.31
N THR A 623 -20.90 5.92 -17.99
CA THR A 623 -20.31 6.55 -19.18
C THR A 623 -19.40 7.74 -18.88
N GLU A 624 -18.99 7.96 -17.62
CA GLU A 624 -18.13 9.08 -17.26
C GLU A 624 -16.81 9.06 -18.05
N LEU A 625 -16.14 7.90 -18.11
CA LEU A 625 -14.81 7.75 -18.74
C LEU A 625 -14.77 6.80 -19.94
N VAL A 626 -15.79 5.97 -20.12
CA VAL A 626 -15.81 4.90 -21.12
C VAL A 626 -16.95 5.08 -22.12
N ASP A 627 -16.74 4.50 -23.30
CA ASP A 627 -17.76 4.35 -24.33
C ASP A 627 -17.98 2.86 -24.64
N VAL A 628 -19.22 2.53 -25.02
CA VAL A 628 -19.55 1.21 -25.58
C VAL A 628 -19.45 1.31 -27.09
N VAL A 629 -18.50 0.58 -27.67
CA VAL A 629 -18.16 0.63 -29.09
C VAL A 629 -18.39 -0.71 -29.79
N GLY A 630 -18.44 -0.67 -31.12
CA GLY A 630 -18.46 -1.86 -31.96
C GLY A 630 -17.14 -2.63 -31.90
N LEU A 631 -17.20 -3.91 -32.24
CA LEU A 631 -16.02 -4.80 -32.32
C LEU A 631 -15.41 -4.75 -33.72
N ASP A 632 -14.08 -4.78 -33.78
CA ASP A 632 -13.34 -5.00 -35.03
C ASP A 632 -12.98 -6.49 -35.24
N GLU A 633 -12.38 -6.83 -36.39
CA GLU A 633 -12.00 -8.22 -36.69
C GLU A 633 -10.93 -8.79 -35.73
N THR A 634 -10.08 -7.92 -35.18
CA THR A 634 -9.05 -8.32 -34.21
C THR A 634 -9.69 -8.67 -32.87
N ASP A 635 -10.67 -7.88 -32.43
CA ASP A 635 -11.49 -8.16 -31.26
C ASP A 635 -12.22 -9.51 -31.41
N LEU A 636 -12.86 -9.74 -32.56
CA LEU A 636 -13.62 -10.97 -32.82
C LEU A 636 -12.73 -12.21 -32.80
N THR A 637 -11.58 -12.15 -33.46
CA THR A 637 -10.61 -13.26 -33.51
C THR A 637 -10.11 -13.59 -32.10
N TRP A 638 -9.77 -12.58 -31.32
CA TRP A 638 -9.30 -12.76 -29.94
C TRP A 638 -10.41 -13.31 -29.02
N LEU A 639 -11.64 -12.81 -29.15
CA LEU A 639 -12.77 -13.28 -28.36
C LEU A 639 -13.08 -14.75 -28.62
N GLU A 640 -13.10 -15.19 -29.88
CA GLU A 640 -13.35 -16.59 -30.20
C GLU A 640 -12.29 -17.50 -29.55
N GLN A 641 -11.01 -17.09 -29.59
CA GLN A 641 -9.92 -17.84 -28.97
C GLN A 641 -10.03 -17.91 -27.45
N ILE A 642 -10.31 -16.78 -26.77
CA ILE A 642 -10.35 -16.77 -25.30
C ILE A 642 -11.60 -17.46 -24.76
N ILE A 643 -12.72 -17.39 -25.47
CA ILE A 643 -13.95 -18.12 -25.11
C ILE A 643 -13.77 -19.62 -25.33
N ARG A 644 -13.09 -20.03 -26.42
CA ARG A 644 -12.70 -21.43 -26.65
C ARG A 644 -11.82 -21.97 -25.53
N ARG A 645 -10.81 -21.19 -25.14
CA ARG A 645 -9.96 -21.54 -24.00
C ARG A 645 -10.74 -21.63 -22.69
N HIS A 646 -11.67 -20.70 -22.45
CA HIS A 646 -12.54 -20.77 -21.28
C HIS A 646 -13.38 -22.06 -21.30
N HIS A 647 -13.96 -22.44 -22.44
CA HIS A 647 -14.69 -23.70 -22.60
C HIS A 647 -13.78 -24.93 -22.33
N GLU A 648 -12.60 -24.99 -22.92
CA GLU A 648 -11.64 -26.10 -22.73
C GLU A 648 -11.20 -26.23 -21.27
N LEU A 649 -10.99 -25.10 -20.57
CA LEU A 649 -10.54 -25.10 -19.20
C LEU A 649 -11.67 -25.36 -18.21
N THR A 650 -12.91 -24.96 -18.48
CA THR A 650 -14.00 -25.03 -17.48
C THR A 650 -15.11 -26.01 -17.82
N ASN A 651 -15.13 -26.56 -19.04
CA ASN A 651 -16.27 -27.27 -19.62
C ASN A 651 -17.57 -26.44 -19.59
N SER A 652 -17.46 -25.10 -19.65
CA SER A 652 -18.59 -24.18 -19.65
C SER A 652 -19.57 -24.47 -20.79
N VAL A 653 -20.81 -24.84 -20.44
CA VAL A 653 -21.90 -25.01 -21.40
C VAL A 653 -22.18 -23.69 -22.13
N ARG A 654 -22.19 -22.58 -21.38
CA ARG A 654 -22.43 -21.23 -21.90
C ARG A 654 -21.42 -20.84 -22.98
N ALA A 655 -20.13 -21.07 -22.73
CA ALA A 655 -19.08 -20.81 -23.70
C ALA A 655 -19.22 -21.71 -24.94
N GLY A 656 -19.58 -22.99 -24.74
CA GLY A 656 -19.88 -23.92 -25.81
C GLY A 656 -21.00 -23.42 -26.72
N ASP A 657 -22.11 -22.95 -26.13
CA ASP A 657 -23.27 -22.42 -26.87
C ASP A 657 -22.93 -21.15 -27.67
N VAL A 658 -22.13 -20.25 -27.07
CA VAL A 658 -21.64 -19.03 -27.74
C VAL A 658 -20.77 -19.37 -28.94
N LEU A 659 -19.87 -20.35 -28.81
CA LEU A 659 -19.00 -20.80 -29.91
C LEU A 659 -19.78 -21.53 -31.01
N ALA A 660 -20.73 -22.39 -30.64
CA ALA A 660 -21.57 -23.11 -31.59
C ALA A 660 -22.43 -22.15 -32.43
N ASN A 661 -22.86 -21.03 -31.85
CA ASN A 661 -23.70 -20.01 -32.50
C ASN A 661 -22.96 -18.70 -32.77
N TRP A 662 -21.65 -18.77 -33.02
CA TRP A 662 -20.76 -17.60 -33.06
C TRP A 662 -21.24 -16.46 -33.97
N GLN A 663 -21.80 -16.79 -35.13
CA GLN A 663 -22.29 -15.77 -36.09
C GLN A 663 -23.42 -14.89 -35.52
N VAL A 664 -24.24 -15.45 -34.63
CA VAL A 664 -25.28 -14.72 -33.90
C VAL A 664 -24.69 -14.11 -32.64
N ALA A 665 -23.89 -14.87 -31.88
CA ALA A 665 -23.35 -14.39 -30.61
C ALA A 665 -22.50 -13.13 -30.76
N LYS A 666 -21.70 -13.03 -31.83
CA LYS A 666 -20.85 -11.85 -32.10
C LYS A 666 -21.63 -10.54 -32.27
N THR A 667 -22.89 -10.59 -32.72
CA THR A 667 -23.71 -9.36 -32.90
C THR A 667 -24.23 -8.82 -31.56
N LYS A 668 -24.25 -9.66 -30.53
CA LYS A 668 -24.60 -9.30 -29.15
C LYS A 668 -23.38 -9.00 -28.28
N MET A 669 -22.16 -9.11 -28.81
CA MET A 669 -20.98 -8.67 -28.09
C MET A 669 -20.92 -7.14 -28.06
N ARG A 670 -20.51 -6.60 -26.91
CA ARG A 670 -20.27 -5.18 -26.68
C ARG A 670 -18.84 -5.01 -26.20
N LYS A 671 -18.15 -3.98 -26.68
CA LYS A 671 -16.80 -3.61 -26.23
C LYS A 671 -16.88 -2.33 -25.43
N VAL A 672 -16.38 -2.35 -24.21
CA VAL A 672 -16.23 -1.17 -23.35
C VAL A 672 -14.79 -0.68 -23.44
N LEU A 673 -14.62 0.59 -23.84
CA LEU A 673 -13.31 1.19 -24.08
C LEU A 673 -13.21 2.57 -23.42
N PRO A 674 -12.18 2.82 -22.58
CA PRO A 674 -11.96 4.15 -22.00
C PRO A 674 -11.45 5.15 -23.05
N ARG A 675 -11.98 6.38 -23.03
CA ARG A 675 -11.69 7.41 -24.05
C ARG A 675 -10.23 7.83 -24.09
N ASP A 676 -9.67 8.17 -22.91
CA ASP A 676 -8.29 8.61 -22.81
C ASP A 676 -7.31 7.48 -23.17
N TYR A 677 -7.63 6.26 -22.76
CA TYR A 677 -6.87 5.06 -23.16
C TYR A 677 -6.89 4.88 -24.68
N ALA A 678 -8.06 4.94 -25.32
CA ALA A 678 -8.20 4.82 -26.76
C ALA A 678 -7.39 5.89 -27.51
N ARG A 679 -7.44 7.15 -27.04
CA ARG A 679 -6.65 8.26 -27.59
C ARG A 679 -5.15 7.98 -27.51
N VAL A 680 -4.66 7.60 -26.34
CA VAL A 680 -3.23 7.34 -26.11
C VAL A 680 -2.74 6.14 -26.93
N ILE A 681 -3.52 5.07 -27.03
CA ILE A 681 -3.15 3.91 -27.87
C ILE A 681 -3.07 4.29 -29.35
N ALA A 682 -4.03 5.04 -29.87
CA ALA A 682 -4.01 5.52 -31.25
C ALA A 682 -2.80 6.43 -31.54
N GLU A 683 -2.44 7.30 -30.61
CA GLU A 683 -1.24 8.15 -30.71
C GLU A 683 0.05 7.32 -30.71
N ILE A 684 0.15 6.31 -29.84
CA ILE A 684 1.30 5.39 -29.79
C ILE A 684 1.42 4.60 -31.10
N GLU A 685 0.32 4.11 -31.65
CA GLU A 685 0.31 3.40 -32.94
C GLU A 685 0.74 4.31 -34.09
N LYS A 686 0.21 5.53 -34.14
CA LYS A 686 0.62 6.54 -35.11
C LYS A 686 2.12 6.85 -35.02
N ALA A 687 2.64 7.07 -33.81
CA ALA A 687 4.07 7.35 -33.61
C ALA A 687 4.97 6.18 -34.04
N LYS A 688 4.55 4.92 -33.79
CA LYS A 688 5.24 3.71 -34.27
C LYS A 688 5.28 3.66 -35.80
N LEU A 689 4.17 3.97 -36.46
CA LEU A 689 4.05 3.97 -37.92
C LEU A 689 4.91 5.07 -38.57
N GLU A 690 5.00 6.24 -37.94
CA GLU A 690 5.75 7.39 -38.44
C GLU A 690 7.29 7.25 -38.24
N LYS A 691 7.78 6.15 -37.62
CA LYS A 691 9.20 5.96 -37.22
C LYS A 691 9.79 7.14 -36.43
N VAL A 692 8.93 7.98 -35.86
CA VAL A 692 9.34 9.04 -34.96
C VAL A 692 9.82 8.31 -33.72
N LYS A 693 11.11 8.44 -33.38
CA LYS A 693 11.54 8.13 -32.03
C LYS A 693 10.64 8.97 -31.14
N VAL A 694 9.74 8.34 -30.40
CA VAL A 694 9.05 8.97 -29.27
C VAL A 694 10.14 9.32 -28.27
N THR A 695 10.80 10.44 -28.50
CA THR A 695 11.65 11.09 -27.52
C THR A 695 10.72 11.54 -26.40
N ALA A 696 11.10 11.22 -25.17
CA ALA A 696 10.34 11.38 -23.94
C ALA A 696 10.02 12.84 -23.53
N ASN A 697 9.64 13.69 -24.48
CA ASN A 697 9.29 15.09 -24.29
C ASN A 697 7.90 15.35 -24.87
N GLY A 698 6.87 15.18 -24.03
CA GLY A 698 5.49 15.60 -24.29
C GLY A 698 4.54 14.43 -24.40
#